data_AF-A0A1G9STI1-F1
#
_entry.id   AF-A0A1G9STI1-F1
#
_cell.length_a   1.000
_cell.length_b   1.000
_cell.length_c   1.000
_cell.angle_alpha   90.00
_cell.angle_beta   90.00
_cell.angle_gamma   90.00
#
_symmetry.space_group_name_H-M   'P 1'
#
loop_
_entity.id
_entity.type
_entity.pdbx_description
1 polymer ?
#
loop_
_entity_poly.entity_id
_entity_poly.type
_entity_poly.pdbx_seq_one_letter_code
_entity_poly.pdbx_strand_id
1 'polypeptide(L)'
;MLTMQEALLALTKYWTDRGCMMVQPFNTEVGAGTLNPATVLRVLGPEPWRVAYVEPSVRPDDARYGQNPNRLQTHTQFQVILKPDPGNPQELYLGSLKALGIDVDANDVRFVEDNWASPALGAWGLGWEVWLNGLEITQFTYFQQAGGMTLDPVSVEITYGMERIMMALQGVDHFKDIAYAPGISYGEAFGQAEYEMSRYYLDDADVATNRRLFEDYAAEAERQLEQRLPVPAHYYVLKCSHTFNVLDSRGAVSTTERAKAFGRMRGLARRVAKLWAERREELGHPLGVAEVPSAAVLPASLPQVDAPATLLFEIGTEELPAAEVARTADAVRESITTRLGATRLEHGEIRAYATPRRVVITVDAVAPREADAERTVKGPRASAAFDAEGNPTKAAQGFARGQGVDPASLQKIDIDGVEYVGVVKTEIGRTAVEVLSEQLAQVVAELRADKNMRWNDPKLSFTRPVRWLVALLGDVEVPVVVSSLAGGRETRVHRTAASPTVSVPSADDYLDFLAQHGIVADPVARHEQIVAAAAELAASVDGVVEGEDALLDEITNLVERPNAILGSFEERYLELPAEILTTVMRKHQRYLPVRGADGSLKPRFVAVANGDCDPDVVRAGNEAVLRARYEDAAFFWRADLEVSPETMKAGLDKLAFEERLGSMADRARRIAGIAKALPVDLSTEDSATLERAASLAKFDLASQMVVELTSLAGVMAREYAVRAGESPDVATALFEMELPRTAGGTLPSTVPGAVLSLADRLDLLVGLFGVGANPTGSSDPFGLRRAALGAIGVLRSVPALREVKLSAALEIAAEQFRAQGVEIAESALTDARDFVLRRYELHLIDAGNPHQFVAAVLPLADSPATADRSLAELTRRAGDASFGELVAALQRVRRIVPADTSASFDPAHLKEPAEVAVLDALGDARDALPAEAPLSVFVDVAEVLTAPINTFFDDVMVMAEDPDVRAARLGLLASIRDFAGRQLDWQALGTELVR
;
A
#
# COMPACT_ATOMS: atom_id res chain seq x y z
N MET A 1 -25.46 21.51 -28.90
CA MET A 1 -25.23 20.68 -27.71
C MET A 1 -25.89 19.34 -27.97
N LEU A 2 -25.15 18.24 -27.85
CA LEU A 2 -25.68 16.91 -28.19
C LEU A 2 -26.73 16.47 -27.17
N THR A 3 -27.79 15.81 -27.61
CA THR A 3 -28.65 15.03 -26.71
C THR A 3 -27.95 13.72 -26.31
N MET A 4 -28.42 13.05 -25.25
CA MET A 4 -27.87 11.74 -24.85
C MET A 4 -27.93 10.72 -25.99
N GLN A 5 -29.03 10.67 -26.73
CA GLN A 5 -29.19 9.81 -27.91
C GLN A 5 -28.14 10.12 -29.00
N GLU A 6 -27.88 11.39 -29.29
CA GLU A 6 -26.88 11.80 -30.29
C GLU A 6 -25.45 11.43 -29.84
N ALA A 7 -25.15 11.58 -28.54
CA ALA A 7 -23.86 11.18 -27.96
C ALA A 7 -23.61 9.68 -28.08
N LEU A 8 -24.61 8.84 -27.78
CA LEU A 8 -24.52 7.38 -27.94
C LEU A 8 -24.30 6.98 -29.40
N LEU A 9 -24.95 7.66 -30.35
CA LEU A 9 -24.74 7.46 -31.79
C LEU A 9 -23.34 7.90 -32.23
N ALA A 10 -22.83 9.02 -31.71
CA ALA A 10 -21.49 9.51 -32.00
C ALA A 10 -20.41 8.52 -31.53
N LEU A 11 -20.51 7.99 -30.31
CA LEU A 11 -19.60 6.95 -29.80
C LEU A 11 -19.70 5.65 -30.59
N THR A 12 -20.92 5.21 -30.89
CA THR A 12 -21.17 4.03 -31.73
C THR A 12 -20.45 4.17 -33.07
N LYS A 13 -20.62 5.31 -33.74
CA LYS A 13 -19.94 5.59 -35.00
C LYS A 13 -18.42 5.62 -34.83
N TYR A 14 -17.92 6.36 -33.83
CA TYR A 14 -16.49 6.53 -33.58
C TYR A 14 -15.74 5.21 -33.39
N TRP A 15 -16.32 4.29 -32.61
CA TRP A 15 -15.73 2.99 -32.31
C TRP A 15 -15.94 1.98 -33.45
N THR A 16 -17.06 2.06 -34.18
CA THR A 16 -17.25 1.29 -35.42
C THR A 16 -16.18 1.64 -36.46
N ASP A 17 -15.89 2.94 -36.64
CA ASP A 17 -14.85 3.42 -37.56
C ASP A 17 -13.42 2.97 -37.13
N ARG A 18 -13.26 2.47 -35.90
CA ARG A 18 -12.01 1.90 -35.34
C ARG A 18 -11.99 0.37 -35.27
N GLY A 19 -12.96 -0.27 -35.93
CA GLY A 19 -13.03 -1.72 -36.06
C GLY A 19 -13.65 -2.45 -34.87
N CYS A 20 -14.38 -1.75 -33.98
CA CYS A 20 -15.19 -2.43 -32.97
C CYS A 20 -16.47 -2.99 -33.59
N MET A 21 -16.80 -4.23 -33.24
CA MET A 21 -18.15 -4.77 -33.47
C MET A 21 -19.12 -4.12 -32.49
N MET A 22 -20.29 -3.70 -32.97
CA MET A 22 -21.34 -3.19 -32.09
C MET A 22 -22.20 -4.32 -31.53
N VAL A 23 -22.35 -4.35 -30.20
CA VAL A 23 -23.24 -5.27 -29.49
C VAL A 23 -24.41 -4.49 -28.87
N GLN A 24 -25.52 -5.18 -28.62
CA GLN A 24 -26.68 -4.60 -27.95
C GLN A 24 -26.56 -4.76 -26.42
N PRO A 25 -27.24 -3.91 -25.64
CA PRO A 25 -27.41 -4.12 -24.21
C PRO A 25 -27.77 -5.56 -23.86
N PHE A 26 -27.24 -6.07 -22.76
CA PHE A 26 -27.58 -7.40 -22.32
C PHE A 26 -29.02 -7.45 -21.79
N ASN A 27 -29.69 -8.59 -21.97
CA ASN A 27 -31.12 -8.72 -21.66
C ASN A 27 -31.39 -9.17 -20.21
N THR A 28 -30.42 -9.08 -19.32
CA THR A 28 -30.58 -9.28 -17.86
C THR A 28 -29.78 -8.21 -17.13
N GLU A 29 -30.14 -8.00 -15.87
CA GLU A 29 -29.53 -7.06 -14.95
C GLU A 29 -28.05 -7.39 -14.74
N VAL A 30 -27.20 -6.40 -15.00
CA VAL A 30 -25.75 -6.46 -14.76
C VAL A 30 -25.29 -5.17 -14.11
N GLY A 31 -24.37 -5.22 -13.14
CA GLY A 31 -23.88 -4.01 -12.47
C GLY A 31 -22.85 -3.19 -13.27
N ALA A 32 -22.36 -3.74 -14.38
CA ALA A 32 -21.43 -3.10 -15.31
C ALA A 32 -21.38 -3.83 -16.66
N GLY A 33 -20.98 -3.11 -17.71
CA GLY A 33 -20.67 -3.65 -19.05
C GLY A 33 -19.65 -4.78 -19.01
N THR A 34 -18.74 -4.78 -18.04
CA THR A 34 -17.79 -5.87 -17.79
C THR A 34 -18.45 -7.24 -17.69
N LEU A 35 -19.63 -7.31 -17.08
CA LEU A 35 -20.32 -8.56 -16.76
C LEU A 35 -21.03 -9.19 -17.97
N ASN A 36 -21.27 -8.39 -19.00
CA ASN A 36 -21.86 -8.84 -20.24
C ASN A 36 -20.97 -9.94 -20.85
N PRO A 37 -21.56 -11.05 -21.35
CA PRO A 37 -20.82 -12.10 -22.05
C PRO A 37 -19.91 -11.60 -23.18
N ALA A 38 -20.24 -10.48 -23.81
CA ALA A 38 -19.43 -9.82 -24.83
C ALA A 38 -18.10 -9.25 -24.28
N THR A 39 -17.96 -9.11 -22.96
CA THR A 39 -16.71 -8.76 -22.28
C THR A 39 -16.14 -9.96 -21.53
N VAL A 40 -16.70 -10.35 -20.39
CA VAL A 40 -16.04 -11.28 -19.45
C VAL A 40 -15.70 -12.65 -20.04
N LEU A 41 -16.50 -13.16 -20.99
CA LEU A 41 -16.16 -14.41 -21.69
C LEU A 41 -15.16 -14.16 -22.83
N ARG A 42 -15.22 -13.02 -23.50
CA ARG A 42 -14.42 -12.73 -24.70
C ARG A 42 -13.00 -12.23 -24.40
N VAL A 43 -12.77 -11.69 -23.21
CA VAL A 43 -11.40 -11.41 -22.74
C VAL A 43 -10.59 -12.69 -22.50
N LEU A 44 -11.23 -13.85 -22.35
CA LEU A 44 -10.59 -15.15 -22.16
C LEU A 44 -10.01 -15.72 -23.47
N GLY A 45 -8.93 -16.49 -23.33
CA GLY A 45 -8.29 -17.21 -24.44
C GLY A 45 -7.51 -16.31 -25.41
N PRO A 46 -6.92 -16.88 -26.47
CA PRO A 46 -6.02 -16.17 -27.36
C PRO A 46 -6.70 -15.35 -28.46
N GLU A 47 -8.03 -15.50 -28.63
CA GLU A 47 -8.76 -14.86 -29.73
C GLU A 47 -8.77 -13.33 -29.61
N PRO A 48 -8.51 -12.58 -30.71
CA PRO A 48 -8.66 -11.13 -30.72
C PRO A 48 -10.13 -10.75 -30.62
N TRP A 49 -10.41 -9.61 -29.98
CA TRP A 49 -11.77 -9.14 -29.75
C TRP A 49 -11.83 -7.62 -29.61
N ARG A 50 -12.60 -6.97 -30.49
CA ARG A 50 -12.87 -5.53 -30.43
C ARG A 50 -14.36 -5.31 -30.45
N VAL A 51 -14.93 -4.79 -29.36
CA VAL A 51 -16.37 -4.61 -29.22
C VAL A 51 -16.67 -3.28 -28.56
N ALA A 52 -17.79 -2.67 -28.93
CA ALA A 52 -18.36 -1.51 -28.26
C ALA A 52 -19.87 -1.68 -28.11
N TYR A 53 -20.48 -1.18 -27.04
CA TYR A 53 -21.92 -1.27 -26.80
C TYR A 53 -22.39 -0.36 -25.67
N VAL A 54 -23.70 -0.12 -25.62
CA VAL A 54 -24.37 0.50 -24.48
C VAL A 54 -24.73 -0.60 -23.47
N GLU A 55 -24.56 -0.34 -22.17
CA GLU A 55 -24.98 -1.23 -21.10
C GLU A 55 -25.72 -0.45 -19.99
N PRO A 56 -27.05 -0.58 -19.89
CA PRO A 56 -27.81 -0.19 -18.70
C PRO A 56 -27.32 -1.02 -17.51
N SER A 57 -26.64 -0.37 -16.59
CA SER A 57 -25.96 -1.00 -15.46
C SER A 57 -26.78 -0.79 -14.18
N VAL A 58 -27.15 -1.87 -13.51
CA VAL A 58 -28.05 -1.88 -12.36
C VAL A 58 -27.28 -2.08 -11.05
N ARG A 59 -27.34 -1.09 -10.18
CA ARG A 59 -26.66 -1.03 -8.87
C ARG A 59 -27.67 -0.69 -7.77
N PRO A 60 -28.29 -1.70 -7.13
CA PRO A 60 -29.24 -1.50 -6.03
C PRO A 60 -28.75 -0.58 -4.91
N ASP A 61 -27.47 -0.65 -4.55
CA ASP A 61 -26.87 0.18 -3.47
C ASP A 61 -26.79 1.68 -3.82
N ASP A 62 -26.81 2.02 -5.11
CA ASP A 62 -26.78 3.40 -5.60
C ASP A 62 -28.20 4.03 -5.67
N ALA A 63 -29.24 3.31 -5.26
CA ALA A 63 -30.63 3.78 -5.21
C ALA A 63 -30.79 5.03 -4.33
N ARG A 64 -31.45 6.09 -4.84
CA ARG A 64 -31.67 7.35 -4.10
C ARG A 64 -33.05 7.99 -4.35
N TYR A 65 -34.07 7.20 -4.70
CA TYR A 65 -35.45 7.65 -4.95
C TYR A 65 -35.57 8.74 -6.03
N GLY A 66 -34.55 8.87 -6.88
CA GLY A 66 -34.42 9.96 -7.84
C GLY A 66 -34.25 11.35 -7.22
N GLN A 67 -33.91 11.45 -5.93
CA GLN A 67 -33.68 12.74 -5.25
C GLN A 67 -32.23 13.19 -5.34
N ASN A 68 -31.30 12.25 -5.53
CA ASN A 68 -29.90 12.58 -5.71
C ASN A 68 -29.62 13.05 -7.15
N PRO A 69 -28.84 14.13 -7.35
CA PRO A 69 -28.56 14.64 -8.68
C PRO A 69 -27.67 13.73 -9.54
N ASN A 70 -26.84 12.88 -8.93
CA ASN A 70 -25.74 12.16 -9.58
C ASN A 70 -25.75 10.63 -9.39
N ARG A 71 -26.54 10.09 -8.45
CA ARG A 71 -26.63 8.66 -8.14
C ARG A 71 -27.96 8.09 -8.58
N LEU A 72 -27.89 6.97 -9.30
CA LEU A 72 -29.03 6.26 -9.87
C LEU A 72 -28.88 4.76 -9.60
N GLN A 73 -29.99 4.06 -9.36
CA GLN A 73 -29.94 2.58 -9.30
C GLN A 73 -29.70 1.95 -10.68
N THR A 74 -30.01 2.65 -11.78
CA THR A 74 -29.65 2.23 -13.13
C THR A 74 -29.07 3.41 -13.88
N HIS A 75 -27.84 3.27 -14.37
CA HIS A 75 -27.14 4.27 -15.19
C HIS A 75 -26.66 3.66 -16.51
N THR A 76 -26.33 4.50 -17.48
CA THR A 76 -25.95 4.07 -18.82
C THR A 76 -24.44 4.07 -18.95
N GLN A 77 -23.86 2.88 -19.09
CA GLN A 77 -22.48 2.75 -19.51
C GLN A 77 -22.39 2.70 -21.03
N PHE A 78 -21.36 3.33 -21.61
CA PHE A 78 -20.85 2.92 -22.92
C PHE A 78 -19.60 2.09 -22.67
N GLN A 79 -19.55 0.87 -23.18
CA GLN A 79 -18.52 -0.10 -22.91
C GLN A 79 -17.70 -0.35 -24.16
N VAL A 80 -16.37 -0.42 -24.03
CA VAL A 80 -15.44 -0.78 -25.11
C VAL A 80 -14.44 -1.79 -24.59
N ILE A 81 -14.19 -2.85 -25.37
CA ILE A 81 -13.09 -3.78 -25.17
C ILE A 81 -12.18 -3.79 -26.39
N LEU A 82 -10.88 -3.65 -26.17
CA LEU A 82 -9.83 -3.76 -27.18
C LEU A 82 -8.86 -4.88 -26.78
N LYS A 83 -8.91 -5.99 -27.51
CA LYS A 83 -8.05 -7.16 -27.31
C LYS A 83 -7.39 -7.57 -28.63
N PRO A 84 -6.05 -7.63 -28.71
CA PRO A 84 -5.11 -7.18 -27.67
C PRO A 84 -5.11 -5.64 -27.48
N ASP A 85 -4.42 -5.15 -26.45
CA ASP A 85 -4.08 -3.73 -26.30
C ASP A 85 -3.52 -3.16 -27.63
N PRO A 86 -4.06 -2.03 -28.14
CA PRO A 86 -3.65 -1.45 -29.42
C PRO A 86 -2.34 -0.64 -29.35
N GLY A 87 -1.78 -0.36 -28.17
CA GLY A 87 -0.55 0.42 -28.01
C GLY A 87 -0.75 1.93 -27.83
N ASN A 88 -1.95 2.44 -28.15
CA ASN A 88 -2.36 3.83 -27.99
C ASN A 88 -3.82 4.01 -27.47
N PRO A 89 -4.29 3.19 -26.51
CA PRO A 89 -5.72 3.18 -26.17
C PRO A 89 -6.17 4.48 -25.47
N GLN A 90 -5.26 5.20 -24.79
CA GLN A 90 -5.55 6.52 -24.21
C GLN A 90 -5.77 7.58 -25.29
N GLU A 91 -4.97 7.58 -26.37
CA GLU A 91 -5.17 8.48 -27.51
C GLU A 91 -6.49 8.18 -28.23
N LEU A 92 -6.84 6.90 -28.37
CA LEU A 92 -8.15 6.50 -28.93
C LEU A 92 -9.32 6.96 -28.04
N TYR A 93 -9.16 6.92 -26.72
CA TYR A 93 -10.14 7.46 -25.78
C TYR A 93 -10.28 8.99 -25.89
N LEU A 94 -9.17 9.74 -25.88
CA LEU A 94 -9.24 11.20 -26.01
C LEU A 94 -9.89 11.65 -27.32
N GLY A 95 -9.65 10.91 -28.42
CA GLY A 95 -10.34 11.15 -29.68
C GLY A 95 -11.86 10.89 -29.61
N SER A 96 -12.33 10.01 -28.73
CA SER A 96 -13.76 9.74 -28.56
C SER A 96 -14.45 10.87 -27.80
N LEU A 97 -13.76 11.49 -26.83
CA LEU A 97 -14.23 12.71 -26.16
C LEU A 97 -14.36 13.86 -27.15
N LYS A 98 -13.39 14.04 -28.06
CA LYS A 98 -13.49 15.02 -29.16
C LYS A 98 -14.70 14.74 -30.06
N ALA A 99 -15.00 13.48 -30.33
CA ALA A 99 -16.18 13.09 -31.13
C ALA A 99 -17.51 13.39 -30.41
N LEU A 100 -17.51 13.48 -29.07
CA LEU A 100 -18.63 13.96 -28.27
C LEU A 100 -18.71 15.50 -28.20
N GLY A 101 -17.77 16.22 -28.80
CA GLY A 101 -17.69 17.68 -28.77
C GLY A 101 -17.00 18.24 -27.52
N ILE A 102 -16.29 17.42 -26.75
CA ILE A 102 -15.46 17.88 -25.63
C ILE A 102 -14.14 18.43 -26.19
N ASP A 103 -13.85 19.69 -25.86
CA ASP A 103 -12.57 20.31 -26.16
C ASP A 103 -11.53 19.91 -25.10
N VAL A 104 -10.76 18.87 -25.37
CA VAL A 104 -9.72 18.39 -24.44
C VAL A 104 -8.57 19.37 -24.24
N ASP A 105 -8.46 20.43 -25.05
CA ASP A 105 -7.43 21.46 -24.91
C ASP A 105 -7.89 22.57 -23.94
N ALA A 106 -9.21 22.79 -23.84
CA ALA A 106 -9.80 23.72 -22.87
C ALA A 106 -10.04 23.08 -21.48
N ASN A 107 -10.07 21.75 -21.39
CA ASN A 107 -10.43 21.01 -20.18
C ASN A 107 -9.22 20.26 -19.57
N ASP A 108 -9.25 20.09 -18.25
CA ASP A 108 -8.30 19.27 -17.52
C ASP A 108 -8.72 17.80 -17.55
N VAL A 109 -8.12 17.01 -18.45
CA VAL A 109 -8.36 15.57 -18.56
C VAL A 109 -7.22 14.78 -17.91
N ARG A 110 -7.49 14.17 -16.75
CA ARG A 110 -6.48 13.45 -15.95
C ARG A 110 -6.78 11.96 -15.84
N PHE A 111 -5.73 11.15 -15.96
CA PHE A 111 -5.76 9.71 -15.70
C PHE A 111 -5.20 9.47 -14.29
N VAL A 112 -6.08 9.33 -13.32
CA VAL A 112 -5.72 9.14 -11.91
C VAL A 112 -5.78 7.65 -11.60
N GLU A 113 -4.80 7.11 -10.87
CA GLU A 113 -4.79 5.68 -10.56
C GLU A 113 -6.11 5.25 -9.89
N ASP A 114 -6.74 4.24 -10.47
CA ASP A 114 -7.72 3.41 -9.79
C ASP A 114 -7.64 1.98 -10.32
N ASN A 115 -7.45 1.03 -9.40
CA ASN A 115 -7.27 -0.37 -9.74
C ASN A 115 -8.59 -1.11 -9.55
N TRP A 116 -9.06 -1.73 -10.63
CA TRP A 116 -10.37 -2.38 -10.63
C TRP A 116 -10.28 -3.87 -10.25
N ALA A 117 -11.19 -4.31 -9.38
CA ALA A 117 -11.36 -5.72 -9.08
C ALA A 117 -12.85 -6.07 -8.87
N SER A 118 -13.25 -7.24 -9.36
CA SER A 118 -14.51 -7.90 -9.04
C SER A 118 -14.23 -9.22 -8.30
N PRO A 119 -14.21 -9.20 -6.95
CA PRO A 119 -13.95 -10.38 -6.14
C PRO A 119 -14.95 -11.51 -6.38
N ALA A 120 -16.22 -11.19 -6.67
CA ALA A 120 -17.27 -12.17 -6.92
C ALA A 120 -17.06 -12.97 -8.22
N LEU A 121 -16.31 -12.42 -9.18
CA LEU A 121 -16.11 -13.04 -10.49
C LEU A 121 -14.66 -13.43 -10.76
N GLY A 122 -13.75 -13.12 -9.83
CA GLY A 122 -12.33 -13.40 -9.97
C GLY A 122 -11.71 -12.65 -11.16
N ALA A 123 -12.17 -11.44 -11.42
CA ALA A 123 -11.62 -10.56 -12.44
C ALA A 123 -10.94 -9.36 -11.78
N TRP A 124 -9.80 -8.94 -12.31
CA TRP A 124 -9.11 -7.73 -11.86
C TRP A 124 -8.17 -7.21 -12.94
N GLY A 125 -7.86 -5.92 -12.84
CA GLY A 125 -6.94 -5.21 -13.70
C GLY A 125 -6.41 -3.96 -13.02
N LEU A 126 -5.39 -3.36 -13.63
CA LEU A 126 -4.86 -2.06 -13.22
C LEU A 126 -5.30 -1.02 -14.25
N GLY A 127 -5.41 0.24 -13.83
CA GLY A 127 -5.72 1.32 -14.76
C GLY A 127 -5.98 2.65 -14.07
N TRP A 128 -7.02 3.34 -14.53
CA TRP A 128 -7.32 4.71 -14.13
C TRP A 128 -8.81 4.98 -14.03
N GLU A 129 -9.15 5.83 -13.08
CA GLU A 129 -10.30 6.72 -13.22
C GLU A 129 -9.89 7.92 -14.09
N VAL A 130 -10.73 8.30 -15.06
CA VAL A 130 -10.47 9.46 -15.92
C VAL A 130 -11.35 10.62 -15.50
N TRP A 131 -10.69 11.71 -15.11
CA TRP A 131 -11.32 12.93 -14.64
C TRP A 131 -11.38 13.97 -15.75
N LEU A 132 -12.53 14.64 -15.87
CA LEU A 132 -12.74 15.83 -16.69
C LEU A 132 -13.08 16.98 -15.74
N ASN A 133 -12.14 17.90 -15.50
CA ASN A 133 -12.29 19.00 -14.55
C ASN A 133 -12.71 18.53 -13.15
N GLY A 134 -12.11 17.45 -12.66
CA GLY A 134 -12.43 16.81 -11.37
C GLY A 134 -13.60 15.81 -11.42
N LEU A 135 -14.40 15.81 -12.48
CA LEU A 135 -15.51 14.86 -12.62
C LEU A 135 -15.01 13.54 -13.20
N GLU A 136 -15.12 12.46 -12.43
CA GLU A 136 -14.87 11.10 -12.94
C GLU A 136 -15.90 10.74 -14.02
N ILE A 137 -15.46 10.61 -15.27
CA ILE A 137 -16.32 10.33 -16.43
C ILE A 137 -16.12 8.93 -17.03
N THR A 138 -14.99 8.27 -16.77
CA THR A 138 -14.66 6.98 -17.39
C THR A 138 -13.79 6.13 -16.47
N GLN A 139 -14.04 4.82 -16.42
CA GLN A 139 -13.09 3.83 -15.90
C GLN A 139 -12.28 3.24 -17.06
N PHE A 140 -10.97 3.10 -16.86
CA PHE A 140 -10.04 2.52 -17.82
C PHE A 140 -9.28 1.36 -17.15
N THR A 141 -9.29 0.16 -17.74
CA THR A 141 -8.76 -1.04 -17.07
C THR A 141 -8.01 -1.96 -18.04
N TYR A 142 -6.78 -2.35 -17.71
CA TYR A 142 -6.06 -3.45 -18.35
C TYR A 142 -6.33 -4.76 -17.59
N PHE A 143 -7.19 -5.62 -18.14
CA PHE A 143 -7.52 -6.89 -17.49
C PHE A 143 -6.31 -7.81 -17.39
N GLN A 144 -5.95 -8.17 -16.17
CA GLN A 144 -4.89 -9.15 -15.91
C GLN A 144 -5.46 -10.55 -15.72
N GLN A 145 -6.63 -10.64 -15.10
CA GLN A 145 -7.36 -11.89 -14.91
C GLN A 145 -8.86 -11.72 -15.12
N ALA A 146 -9.51 -12.79 -15.56
CA ALA A 146 -10.97 -12.94 -15.53
C ALA A 146 -11.33 -14.39 -15.17
N GLY A 147 -12.30 -14.59 -14.28
CA GLY A 147 -12.65 -15.95 -13.81
C GLY A 147 -11.48 -16.68 -13.14
N GLY A 148 -10.53 -15.96 -12.54
CA GLY A 148 -9.30 -16.52 -11.98
C GLY A 148 -8.31 -17.08 -13.02
N MET A 149 -8.53 -16.82 -14.31
CA MET A 149 -7.61 -17.16 -15.39
C MET A 149 -6.77 -15.94 -15.75
N THR A 150 -5.46 -16.12 -15.83
CA THR A 150 -4.52 -15.14 -16.37
C THR A 150 -4.80 -14.92 -17.86
N LEU A 151 -4.97 -13.67 -18.26
CA LEU A 151 -5.26 -13.31 -19.65
C LEU A 151 -3.99 -13.23 -20.48
N ASP A 152 -4.04 -13.75 -21.70
CA ASP A 152 -2.97 -13.61 -22.69
C ASP A 152 -3.59 -13.77 -24.09
N PRO A 153 -3.70 -12.70 -24.90
CA PRO A 153 -3.24 -11.34 -24.60
C PRO A 153 -4.14 -10.61 -23.60
N VAL A 154 -3.62 -9.52 -23.03
CA VAL A 154 -4.38 -8.58 -22.18
C VAL A 154 -5.38 -7.78 -23.00
N SER A 155 -6.53 -7.49 -22.38
CA SER A 155 -7.59 -6.65 -22.94
C SER A 155 -7.62 -5.30 -22.24
N VAL A 156 -7.89 -4.24 -23.01
CA VAL A 156 -8.19 -2.90 -22.48
C VAL A 156 -9.69 -2.72 -22.45
N GLU A 157 -10.21 -2.32 -21.28
CA GLU A 157 -11.57 -1.91 -21.05
C GLU A 157 -11.66 -0.40 -20.88
N ILE A 158 -12.62 0.21 -21.57
CA ILE A 158 -12.95 1.64 -21.46
C ILE A 158 -14.45 1.74 -21.22
N THR A 159 -14.83 2.24 -20.04
CA THR A 159 -16.22 2.27 -19.58
C THR A 159 -16.63 3.71 -19.27
N TYR A 160 -17.41 4.32 -20.15
CA TYR A 160 -17.88 5.70 -20.04
C TYR A 160 -19.12 5.77 -19.15
N GLY A 161 -19.16 6.71 -18.21
CA GLY A 161 -20.36 7.08 -17.45
C GLY A 161 -21.16 8.15 -18.20
N MET A 162 -22.15 7.74 -19.00
CA MET A 162 -22.78 8.63 -19.97
C MET A 162 -23.56 9.77 -19.31
N GLU A 163 -24.29 9.52 -18.22
CA GLU A 163 -25.03 10.58 -17.52
C GLU A 163 -24.09 11.70 -17.04
N ARG A 164 -22.95 11.35 -16.45
CA ARG A 164 -21.96 12.34 -15.98
C ARG A 164 -21.38 13.16 -17.12
N ILE A 165 -21.02 12.50 -18.23
CA ILE A 165 -20.52 13.18 -19.44
C ILE A 165 -21.59 14.12 -19.98
N MET A 166 -22.84 13.68 -20.06
CA MET A 166 -23.93 14.50 -20.59
C MET A 166 -24.29 15.66 -19.67
N MET A 167 -24.27 15.49 -18.35
CA MET A 167 -24.47 16.58 -17.40
C MET A 167 -23.42 17.68 -17.59
N ALA A 168 -22.14 17.30 -17.70
CA ALA A 168 -21.06 18.24 -17.98
C ALA A 168 -21.22 18.93 -19.34
N LEU A 169 -21.51 18.16 -20.40
CA LEU A 169 -21.69 18.71 -21.76
C LEU A 169 -22.92 19.60 -21.88
N GLN A 170 -23.97 19.34 -21.10
CA GLN A 170 -25.22 20.08 -21.16
C GLN A 170 -25.29 21.23 -20.15
N GLY A 171 -24.35 21.32 -19.21
CA GLY A 171 -24.34 22.32 -18.16
C GLY A 171 -25.54 22.19 -17.22
N VAL A 172 -25.97 20.96 -16.92
CA VAL A 172 -27.08 20.67 -16.00
C VAL A 172 -26.59 20.01 -14.72
N ASP A 173 -27.16 20.39 -13.59
CA ASP A 173 -26.72 19.95 -12.26
C ASP A 173 -27.45 18.68 -11.76
N HIS A 174 -28.46 18.19 -12.48
CA HIS A 174 -29.21 16.99 -12.11
C HIS A 174 -29.44 16.10 -13.33
N PHE A 175 -29.27 14.78 -13.16
CA PHE A 175 -29.50 13.81 -14.24
C PHE A 175 -30.88 13.93 -14.91
N LYS A 176 -31.93 14.34 -14.18
CA LYS A 176 -33.30 14.46 -14.69
C LYS A 176 -33.41 15.51 -15.78
N ASP A 177 -32.56 16.51 -15.74
CA ASP A 177 -32.58 17.65 -16.65
C ASP A 177 -31.78 17.39 -17.93
N ILE A 178 -31.10 16.25 -18.04
CA ILE A 178 -30.42 15.84 -19.27
C ILE A 178 -31.46 15.77 -20.40
N ALA A 179 -31.23 16.51 -21.48
CA ALA A 179 -31.95 16.33 -22.73
C ALA A 179 -31.56 14.98 -23.34
N TYR A 180 -32.45 14.01 -23.24
CA TYR A 180 -32.22 12.65 -23.72
C TYR A 180 -32.36 12.59 -25.24
N ALA A 181 -33.47 13.13 -25.74
CA ALA A 181 -33.82 13.24 -27.15
C ALA A 181 -34.52 14.60 -27.41
N PRO A 182 -34.72 15.01 -28.68
CA PRO A 182 -35.42 16.27 -28.96
C PRO A 182 -36.80 16.33 -28.30
N GLY A 183 -36.95 17.22 -27.31
CA GLY A 183 -38.19 17.42 -26.56
C GLY A 183 -38.49 16.39 -25.46
N ILE A 184 -37.52 15.57 -25.07
CA ILE A 184 -37.67 14.56 -23.99
C ILE A 184 -36.49 14.67 -23.03
N SER A 185 -36.76 14.94 -21.76
CA SER A 185 -35.74 14.87 -20.71
C SER A 185 -35.55 13.45 -20.17
N TYR A 186 -34.39 13.19 -19.56
CA TYR A 186 -34.12 11.93 -18.89
C TYR A 186 -35.09 11.69 -17.73
N GLY A 187 -35.44 12.75 -16.99
CA GLY A 187 -36.39 12.68 -15.88
C GLY A 187 -37.80 12.27 -16.33
N GLU A 188 -38.26 12.79 -17.47
CA GLU A 188 -39.55 12.40 -18.08
C GLU A 188 -39.54 10.95 -18.55
N ALA A 189 -38.40 10.46 -19.06
CA ALA A 189 -38.27 9.10 -19.57
C ALA A 189 -38.08 8.05 -18.47
N PHE A 190 -37.28 8.35 -17.44
CA PHE A 190 -36.77 7.35 -16.47
C PHE A 190 -36.95 7.71 -15.00
N GLY A 191 -37.36 8.94 -14.67
CA GLY A 191 -37.43 9.42 -13.29
C GLY A 191 -38.41 8.63 -12.40
N GLN A 192 -39.54 8.17 -12.96
CA GLN A 192 -40.48 7.33 -12.23
C GLN A 192 -39.91 5.94 -11.94
N ALA A 193 -39.20 5.34 -12.90
CA ALA A 193 -38.58 4.03 -12.72
C ALA A 193 -37.48 4.08 -11.64
N GLU A 194 -36.69 5.15 -11.61
CA GLU A 194 -35.67 5.36 -10.59
C GLU A 194 -36.27 5.41 -9.18
N TYR A 195 -37.40 6.11 -9.00
CA TYR A 195 -38.12 6.16 -7.73
C TYR A 195 -38.65 4.78 -7.30
N GLU A 196 -39.38 4.10 -8.20
CA GLU A 196 -40.02 2.82 -7.88
C GLU A 196 -39.00 1.72 -7.60
N MET A 197 -37.92 1.64 -8.39
CA MET A 197 -36.86 0.66 -8.18
C MET A 197 -36.04 0.95 -6.94
N SER A 198 -35.82 2.22 -6.59
CA SER A 198 -35.18 2.58 -5.32
C SER A 198 -35.98 2.09 -4.13
N ARG A 199 -37.29 2.35 -4.12
CA ARG A 199 -38.20 1.86 -3.08
C ARG A 199 -38.21 0.33 -3.01
N TYR A 200 -38.21 -0.34 -4.16
CA TYR A 200 -38.09 -1.79 -4.19
C TYR A 200 -36.78 -2.27 -3.54
N TYR A 201 -35.63 -1.77 -3.96
CA TYR A 201 -34.34 -2.23 -3.46
C TYR A 201 -34.06 -1.88 -2.01
N LEU A 202 -34.57 -0.76 -1.52
CA LEU A 202 -34.30 -0.26 -0.18
C LEU A 202 -35.36 -0.67 0.84
N ASP A 203 -36.63 -0.80 0.45
CA ASP A 203 -37.75 -1.00 1.37
C ASP A 203 -38.47 -2.34 1.17
N ASP A 204 -38.86 -2.63 -0.07
CA ASP A 204 -39.91 -3.62 -0.34
C ASP A 204 -39.40 -5.00 -0.80
N ALA A 205 -38.15 -5.13 -1.26
CA ALA A 205 -37.62 -6.40 -1.77
C ALA A 205 -37.66 -7.50 -0.69
N ASP A 206 -38.37 -8.59 -0.99
CA ASP A 206 -38.53 -9.71 -0.06
C ASP A 206 -37.23 -10.49 0.10
N VAL A 207 -36.64 -10.40 1.28
CA VAL A 207 -35.36 -11.04 1.62
C VAL A 207 -35.43 -12.56 1.49
N ALA A 208 -36.54 -13.18 1.91
CA ALA A 208 -36.69 -14.64 1.88
C ALA A 208 -36.73 -15.18 0.44
N THR A 209 -37.43 -14.48 -0.46
CA THR A 209 -37.48 -14.80 -1.89
C THR A 209 -36.12 -14.63 -2.55
N ASN A 210 -35.42 -13.52 -2.31
CA ASN A 210 -34.10 -13.30 -2.90
C ASN A 210 -33.07 -14.33 -2.39
N ARG A 211 -33.10 -14.72 -1.11
CA ARG A 211 -32.25 -15.82 -0.59
C ARG A 211 -32.53 -17.14 -1.32
N ARG A 212 -33.79 -17.49 -1.55
CA ARG A 212 -34.16 -18.70 -2.31
C ARG A 212 -33.69 -18.62 -3.77
N LEU A 213 -33.92 -17.49 -4.43
CA LEU A 213 -33.51 -17.28 -5.83
C LEU A 213 -31.99 -17.40 -5.99
N PHE A 214 -31.20 -16.85 -5.07
CA PHE A 214 -29.75 -16.99 -5.10
C PHE A 214 -29.31 -18.47 -5.09
N GLU A 215 -29.92 -19.27 -4.22
CA GLU A 215 -29.64 -20.71 -4.12
C GLU A 215 -30.07 -21.47 -5.39
N ASP A 216 -31.27 -21.22 -5.89
CA ASP A 216 -31.82 -21.86 -7.08
C ASP A 216 -31.00 -21.52 -8.34
N TYR A 217 -30.64 -20.25 -8.53
CA TYR A 217 -29.80 -19.82 -9.65
C TYR A 217 -28.39 -20.40 -9.57
N ALA A 218 -27.81 -20.49 -8.38
CA ALA A 218 -26.49 -21.09 -8.24
C ALA A 218 -26.52 -22.60 -8.54
N ALA A 219 -27.54 -23.32 -8.09
CA ALA A 219 -27.74 -24.75 -8.42
C ALA A 219 -27.95 -24.95 -9.93
N GLU A 220 -28.69 -24.05 -10.57
CA GLU A 220 -28.91 -24.08 -12.01
C GLU A 220 -27.60 -23.84 -12.78
N ALA A 221 -26.78 -22.86 -12.36
CA ALA A 221 -25.45 -22.64 -12.93
C ALA A 221 -24.57 -23.89 -12.83
N GLU A 222 -24.59 -24.59 -11.70
CA GLU A 222 -23.88 -25.87 -11.51
C GLU A 222 -24.35 -26.94 -12.50
N ARG A 223 -25.66 -27.11 -12.66
CA ARG A 223 -26.23 -28.05 -13.63
C ARG A 223 -25.81 -27.74 -15.07
N GLN A 224 -25.80 -26.47 -15.46
CA GLN A 224 -25.36 -26.07 -16.81
C GLN A 224 -23.87 -26.33 -17.03
N LEU A 225 -23.03 -26.15 -16.00
CA LEU A 225 -21.61 -26.51 -16.05
C LEU A 225 -21.40 -28.02 -16.23
N GLU A 226 -22.20 -28.85 -15.56
CA GLU A 226 -22.18 -30.32 -15.74
C GLU A 226 -22.56 -30.73 -17.16
N GLN A 227 -23.49 -30.00 -17.80
CA GLN A 227 -23.86 -30.20 -19.20
C GLN A 227 -22.85 -29.61 -20.20
N ARG A 228 -21.73 -29.05 -19.73
CA ARG A 228 -20.72 -28.35 -20.55
C ARG A 228 -21.29 -27.16 -21.34
N LEU A 229 -22.25 -26.43 -20.75
CA LEU A 229 -22.86 -25.24 -21.34
C LEU A 229 -22.43 -23.96 -20.59
N PRO A 230 -21.26 -23.37 -20.91
CA PRO A 230 -20.72 -22.25 -20.13
C PRO A 230 -21.53 -20.96 -20.26
N VAL A 231 -22.17 -20.72 -21.41
CA VAL A 231 -22.96 -19.50 -21.66
C VAL A 231 -24.20 -19.42 -20.75
N PRO A 232 -25.12 -20.42 -20.74
CA PRO A 232 -26.24 -20.37 -19.80
C PRO A 232 -25.79 -20.46 -18.34
N ALA A 233 -24.71 -21.19 -18.02
CA ALA A 233 -24.14 -21.17 -16.67
C ALA A 233 -23.74 -19.75 -16.23
N HIS A 234 -23.06 -18.99 -17.09
CA HIS A 234 -22.70 -17.59 -16.83
C HIS A 234 -23.94 -16.73 -16.56
N TYR A 235 -25.02 -16.91 -17.32
CA TYR A 235 -26.23 -16.10 -17.16
C TYR A 235 -26.85 -16.30 -15.77
N TYR A 236 -26.84 -17.52 -15.25
CA TYR A 236 -27.29 -17.78 -13.89
C TYR A 236 -26.33 -17.25 -12.82
N VAL A 237 -25.02 -17.22 -13.08
CA VAL A 237 -24.07 -16.50 -12.21
C VAL A 237 -24.39 -15.01 -12.13
N LEU A 238 -24.75 -14.38 -13.25
CA LEU A 238 -25.18 -12.97 -13.27
C LEU A 238 -26.45 -12.74 -12.45
N LYS A 239 -27.42 -13.67 -12.54
CA LYS A 239 -28.63 -13.62 -11.71
C LYS A 239 -28.34 -13.79 -10.23
N CYS A 240 -27.39 -14.66 -9.85
CA CYS A 240 -26.89 -14.74 -8.48
C CYS A 240 -26.30 -13.40 -8.04
N SER A 241 -25.49 -12.76 -8.89
CA SER A 241 -24.86 -11.47 -8.59
C SER A 241 -25.90 -10.37 -8.37
N HIS A 242 -26.91 -10.27 -9.23
CA HIS A 242 -27.95 -9.25 -9.05
C HIS A 242 -28.78 -9.52 -7.78
N THR A 243 -29.20 -10.77 -7.56
CA THR A 243 -29.95 -11.17 -6.36
C THR A 243 -29.16 -10.89 -5.08
N PHE A 244 -27.84 -11.12 -5.11
CA PHE A 244 -26.94 -10.75 -4.02
C PHE A 244 -26.95 -9.23 -3.77
N ASN A 245 -26.82 -8.41 -4.81
CA ASN A 245 -26.83 -6.95 -4.65
C ASN A 245 -28.16 -6.44 -4.07
N VAL A 246 -29.29 -7.08 -4.42
CA VAL A 246 -30.60 -6.75 -3.80
C VAL A 246 -30.63 -7.12 -2.31
N LEU A 247 -30.04 -8.25 -1.92
CA LEU A 247 -29.93 -8.62 -0.51
C LEU A 247 -29.02 -7.66 0.25
N ASP A 248 -27.92 -7.22 -0.37
CA ASP A 248 -26.94 -6.30 0.22
C ASP A 248 -27.56 -4.91 0.43
N SER A 249 -28.30 -4.39 -0.55
CA SER A 249 -29.00 -3.10 -0.45
C SER A 249 -30.10 -3.09 0.62
N ARG A 250 -30.70 -4.26 0.91
CA ARG A 250 -31.65 -4.44 2.02
C ARG A 250 -30.97 -4.54 3.40
N GLY A 251 -29.64 -4.49 3.46
CA GLY A 251 -28.87 -4.70 4.68
C GLY A 251 -29.03 -6.11 5.26
N ALA A 252 -29.35 -7.09 4.42
CA ALA A 252 -29.70 -8.44 4.83
C ALA A 252 -28.54 -9.44 4.71
N VAL A 253 -27.32 -8.94 4.48
CA VAL A 253 -26.09 -9.72 4.26
C VAL A 253 -25.03 -9.33 5.28
N SER A 254 -24.63 -10.27 6.12
CA SER A 254 -23.48 -10.12 7.02
C SER A 254 -22.14 -10.19 6.29
N THR A 255 -21.04 -9.73 6.92
CA THR A 255 -19.67 -9.81 6.37
C THR A 255 -19.30 -11.25 5.97
N THR A 256 -19.68 -12.25 6.76
CA THR A 256 -19.38 -13.64 6.46
C THR A 256 -20.30 -14.24 5.39
N GLU A 257 -21.59 -13.90 5.38
CA GLU A 257 -22.50 -14.28 4.28
C GLU A 257 -22.02 -13.67 2.95
N ARG A 258 -21.56 -12.41 2.95
CA ARG A 258 -20.93 -11.76 1.81
C ARG A 258 -19.72 -12.56 1.33
N ALA A 259 -18.81 -12.92 2.23
CA ALA A 259 -17.64 -13.74 1.89
C ALA A 259 -18.03 -15.10 1.30
N LYS A 260 -19.03 -15.78 1.87
CA LYS A 260 -19.55 -17.07 1.37
C LYS A 260 -20.21 -16.94 0.00
N ALA A 261 -21.07 -15.94 -0.20
CA ALA A 261 -21.73 -15.67 -1.47
C ALA A 261 -20.70 -15.35 -2.57
N PHE A 262 -19.72 -14.49 -2.26
CA PHE A 262 -18.60 -14.18 -3.15
C PHE A 262 -17.76 -15.40 -3.46
N GLY A 263 -17.47 -16.25 -2.46
CA GLY A 263 -16.76 -17.51 -2.65
C GLY A 263 -17.50 -18.45 -3.61
N ARG A 264 -18.83 -18.57 -3.46
CA ARG A 264 -19.67 -19.38 -4.34
C ARG A 264 -19.70 -18.84 -5.77
N MET A 265 -20.02 -17.55 -5.95
CA MET A 265 -20.04 -16.91 -7.26
C MET A 265 -18.67 -16.99 -7.95
N ARG A 266 -17.58 -16.78 -7.21
CA ARG A 266 -16.20 -16.89 -7.73
C ARG A 266 -15.89 -18.31 -8.18
N GLY A 267 -16.32 -19.31 -7.40
CA GLY A 267 -16.19 -20.72 -7.77
C GLY A 267 -16.92 -21.05 -9.08
N LEU A 268 -18.14 -20.57 -9.24
CA LEU A 268 -18.93 -20.75 -10.46
C LEU A 268 -18.31 -20.00 -11.65
N ALA A 269 -17.98 -18.72 -11.49
CA ALA A 269 -17.35 -17.90 -12.52
C ALA A 269 -16.03 -18.51 -13.02
N ARG A 270 -15.21 -19.05 -12.11
CA ARG A 270 -13.97 -19.76 -12.48
C ARG A 270 -14.23 -21.00 -13.32
N ARG A 271 -15.24 -21.80 -12.96
CA ARG A 271 -15.63 -22.99 -13.75
C ARG A 271 -16.19 -22.59 -15.12
N VAL A 272 -17.01 -21.54 -15.17
CA VAL A 272 -17.53 -20.94 -16.42
C VAL A 272 -16.38 -20.50 -17.32
N ALA A 273 -15.43 -19.72 -16.81
CA ALA A 273 -14.31 -19.20 -17.57
C ALA A 273 -13.44 -20.33 -18.14
N LYS A 274 -13.09 -21.31 -17.30
CA LYS A 274 -12.32 -22.49 -17.73
C LYS A 274 -13.04 -23.25 -18.83
N LEU A 275 -14.31 -23.58 -18.61
CA LEU A 275 -15.12 -24.31 -19.59
C LEU A 275 -15.28 -23.49 -20.88
N TRP A 276 -15.50 -22.18 -20.81
CA TRP A 276 -15.55 -21.34 -21.99
C TRP A 276 -14.26 -21.41 -22.80
N ALA A 277 -13.10 -21.24 -22.16
CA ALA A 277 -11.80 -21.35 -22.82
C ALA A 277 -11.62 -22.72 -23.48
N GLU A 278 -11.93 -23.82 -22.78
CA GLU A 278 -11.93 -25.19 -23.33
C GLU A 278 -12.82 -25.30 -24.58
N ARG A 279 -14.06 -24.78 -24.50
CA ARG A 279 -14.99 -24.82 -25.64
C ARG A 279 -14.50 -24.01 -26.84
N ARG A 280 -13.76 -22.92 -26.64
CA ARG A 280 -13.15 -22.14 -27.72
C ARG A 280 -11.95 -22.85 -28.35
N GLU A 281 -11.15 -23.52 -27.53
CA GLU A 281 -10.03 -24.35 -27.99
C GLU A 281 -10.51 -25.56 -28.81
N GLU A 282 -11.56 -26.25 -28.37
CA GLU A 282 -12.19 -27.36 -29.11
C GLU A 282 -12.73 -26.93 -30.49
N LEU A 283 -13.11 -25.66 -30.63
CA LEU A 283 -13.53 -25.05 -31.90
C LEU A 283 -12.37 -24.55 -32.75
N GLY A 284 -11.12 -24.74 -32.30
CA GLY A 284 -9.91 -24.30 -32.98
C GLY A 284 -9.74 -22.78 -33.03
N HIS A 285 -10.25 -22.04 -32.03
CA HIS A 285 -10.20 -20.57 -31.96
C HIS A 285 -10.68 -19.90 -33.26
N PRO A 286 -12.00 -19.92 -33.56
CA PRO A 286 -12.51 -19.52 -34.88
C PRO A 286 -12.30 -18.03 -35.24
N LEU A 287 -11.92 -17.18 -34.29
CA LEU A 287 -11.51 -15.79 -34.54
C LEU A 287 -9.98 -15.64 -34.75
N GLY A 288 -9.24 -16.75 -34.76
CA GLY A 288 -7.79 -16.79 -34.84
C GLY A 288 -7.10 -16.62 -33.48
N VAL A 289 -5.79 -16.46 -33.52
CA VAL A 289 -4.94 -16.18 -32.35
C VAL A 289 -4.40 -14.77 -32.51
N ALA A 290 -4.46 -13.97 -31.45
CA ALA A 290 -3.93 -12.61 -31.47
C ALA A 290 -2.42 -12.62 -31.76
N GLU A 291 -1.99 -11.68 -32.59
CA GLU A 291 -0.57 -11.52 -32.93
C GLU A 291 0.18 -10.88 -31.78
N VAL A 292 1.37 -11.42 -31.49
CA VAL A 292 2.31 -10.87 -30.52
C VAL A 292 3.27 -9.93 -31.26
N PRO A 293 3.53 -8.72 -30.74
CA PRO A 293 4.50 -7.81 -31.34
C PRO A 293 5.87 -8.48 -31.52
N SER A 294 6.50 -8.24 -32.67
CA SER A 294 7.85 -8.74 -32.95
C SER A 294 8.86 -8.07 -32.02
N ALA A 295 9.90 -8.82 -31.62
CA ALA A 295 11.01 -8.24 -30.89
C ALA A 295 11.69 -7.16 -31.74
N ALA A 296 12.02 -6.03 -31.12
CA ALA A 296 12.86 -5.02 -31.74
C ALA A 296 14.28 -5.58 -31.95
N VAL A 297 15.00 -5.01 -32.93
CA VAL A 297 16.33 -5.50 -33.35
C VAL A 297 17.34 -4.38 -33.17
N LEU A 298 18.45 -4.70 -32.50
CA LEU A 298 19.57 -3.76 -32.38
C LEU A 298 20.18 -3.49 -33.77
N PRO A 299 20.60 -2.24 -34.05
CA PRO A 299 21.28 -1.93 -35.30
C PRO A 299 22.60 -2.70 -35.43
N ALA A 300 22.96 -3.09 -36.65
CA ALA A 300 24.14 -3.91 -36.92
C ALA A 300 25.47 -3.19 -36.61
N SER A 301 25.47 -1.87 -36.62
CA SER A 301 26.61 -1.03 -36.26
C SER A 301 26.18 -0.03 -35.20
N LEU A 302 26.94 0.04 -34.10
CA LEU A 302 26.72 1.01 -33.05
C LEU A 302 27.54 2.28 -33.34
N PRO A 303 26.99 3.48 -33.09
CA PRO A 303 27.74 4.71 -33.21
C PRO A 303 28.86 4.79 -32.17
N GLN A 304 29.82 5.68 -32.41
CA GLN A 304 30.93 5.93 -31.49
C GLN A 304 30.90 7.37 -31.02
N VAL A 305 31.45 7.58 -29.82
CA VAL A 305 31.68 8.90 -29.24
C VAL A 305 33.18 9.01 -28.95
N ASP A 306 33.76 10.17 -29.22
CA ASP A 306 35.22 10.38 -29.15
C ASP A 306 35.67 11.12 -27.88
N ALA A 307 34.74 11.70 -27.13
CA ALA A 307 35.00 12.47 -25.91
C ALA A 307 33.95 12.17 -24.83
N PRO A 308 34.24 12.46 -23.55
CA PRO A 308 33.25 12.35 -22.49
C PRO A 308 32.02 13.22 -22.78
N ALA A 309 30.82 12.68 -22.58
CA ALA A 309 29.57 13.35 -22.88
C ALA A 309 28.47 13.02 -21.85
N THR A 310 27.42 13.84 -21.81
CA THR A 310 26.24 13.61 -20.97
C THR A 310 25.43 12.45 -21.52
N LEU A 311 25.12 11.45 -20.70
CA LEU A 311 24.12 10.45 -21.03
C LEU A 311 22.73 10.94 -20.61
N LEU A 312 21.76 10.88 -21.50
CA LEU A 312 20.34 10.99 -21.23
C LEU A 312 19.69 9.62 -21.41
N PHE A 313 18.91 9.19 -20.43
CA PHE A 313 18.02 8.04 -20.56
C PHE A 313 16.62 8.36 -20.04
N GLU A 314 15.62 8.24 -20.90
CA GLU A 314 14.21 8.41 -20.56
C GLU A 314 13.46 7.09 -20.73
N ILE A 315 12.67 6.73 -19.71
CA ILE A 315 11.68 5.67 -19.76
C ILE A 315 10.30 6.31 -19.75
N GLY A 316 9.61 6.26 -20.88
CA GLY A 316 8.29 6.84 -21.04
C GLY A 316 7.17 5.83 -20.84
N THR A 317 6.16 6.20 -20.05
CA THR A 317 5.05 5.32 -19.66
C THR A 317 3.69 6.00 -19.92
N GLU A 318 2.61 5.21 -19.83
CA GLU A 318 1.31 5.79 -19.46
C GLU A 318 1.35 6.24 -17.98
N GLU A 319 0.36 7.02 -17.52
CA GLU A 319 0.36 7.72 -16.23
C GLU A 319 0.56 6.78 -15.03
N LEU A 320 1.72 6.88 -14.40
CA LEU A 320 2.09 6.19 -13.17
C LEU A 320 1.21 6.64 -12.00
N PRO A 321 0.93 5.74 -11.05
CA PRO A 321 0.46 6.13 -9.73
C PRO A 321 1.36 7.19 -9.08
N ALA A 322 0.78 8.19 -8.43
CA ALA A 322 1.54 9.24 -7.75
C ALA A 322 2.57 8.69 -6.77
N ALA A 323 2.20 7.65 -6.00
CA ALA A 323 3.09 6.97 -5.06
C ALA A 323 4.22 6.15 -5.71
N GLU A 324 4.10 5.81 -7.01
CA GLU A 324 5.13 5.05 -7.75
C GLU A 324 6.14 5.96 -8.47
N VAL A 325 5.81 7.23 -8.72
CA VAL A 325 6.67 8.15 -9.51
C VAL A 325 8.06 8.28 -8.88
N ALA A 326 8.14 8.75 -7.63
CA ALA A 326 9.41 8.92 -6.93
C ALA A 326 10.13 7.59 -6.69
N ARG A 327 9.40 6.55 -6.27
CA ARG A 327 9.95 5.20 -6.03
C ARG A 327 10.60 4.60 -7.28
N THR A 328 9.96 4.78 -8.43
CA THR A 328 10.50 4.29 -9.71
C THR A 328 11.76 5.07 -10.08
N ALA A 329 11.77 6.40 -9.91
CA ALA A 329 12.95 7.22 -10.18
C ALA A 329 14.16 6.78 -9.36
N ASP A 330 13.96 6.57 -8.05
CA ASP A 330 15.01 6.09 -7.14
C ASP A 330 15.50 4.69 -7.51
N ALA A 331 14.59 3.76 -7.81
CA ALA A 331 14.95 2.40 -8.20
C ALA A 331 15.74 2.37 -9.52
N VAL A 332 15.36 3.18 -10.51
CA VAL A 332 16.09 3.31 -11.78
C VAL A 332 17.47 3.93 -11.55
N ARG A 333 17.56 4.98 -10.74
CA ARG A 333 18.84 5.63 -10.37
C ARG A 333 19.78 4.65 -9.69
N GLU A 334 19.30 3.88 -8.71
CA GLU A 334 20.06 2.86 -8.01
C GLU A 334 20.53 1.78 -8.99
N SER A 335 19.63 1.26 -9.83
CA SER A 335 19.96 0.24 -10.84
C SER A 335 21.08 0.70 -11.77
N ILE A 336 20.99 1.92 -12.31
CA ILE A 336 22.03 2.49 -13.18
C ILE A 336 23.33 2.70 -12.42
N THR A 337 23.29 3.20 -11.18
CA THR A 337 24.47 3.39 -10.33
C THR A 337 25.21 2.07 -10.12
N THR A 338 24.48 1.02 -9.72
CA THR A 338 25.07 -0.32 -9.52
C THR A 338 25.64 -0.88 -10.81
N ARG A 339 24.93 -0.72 -11.93
CA ARG A 339 25.33 -1.26 -13.23
C ARG A 339 26.56 -0.58 -13.80
N LEU A 340 26.60 0.76 -13.78
CA LEU A 340 27.78 1.50 -14.21
C LEU A 340 28.97 1.23 -13.29
N GLY A 341 28.74 1.12 -11.97
CA GLY A 341 29.79 0.73 -11.01
C GLY A 341 30.35 -0.70 -11.21
N ALA A 342 29.61 -1.57 -11.89
CA ALA A 342 30.08 -2.90 -12.29
C ALA A 342 30.86 -2.89 -13.62
N THR A 343 30.95 -1.74 -14.30
CA THR A 343 31.74 -1.54 -15.52
C THR A 343 33.03 -0.78 -15.24
N ARG A 344 33.89 -0.63 -16.25
CA ARG A 344 35.08 0.25 -16.19
C ARG A 344 34.84 1.61 -16.87
N LEU A 345 33.57 1.95 -17.11
CA LEU A 345 33.19 3.19 -17.76
C LEU A 345 33.21 4.32 -16.74
N GLU A 346 34.18 5.22 -16.84
CA GLU A 346 34.21 6.40 -15.97
C GLU A 346 33.01 7.30 -16.27
N HIS A 347 32.42 7.86 -15.22
CA HIS A 347 31.29 8.76 -15.33
C HIS A 347 31.27 9.73 -14.15
N GLY A 348 30.56 10.84 -14.32
CA GLY A 348 30.28 11.84 -13.31
C GLY A 348 29.01 11.54 -12.52
N GLU A 349 28.33 12.60 -12.10
CA GLU A 349 27.13 12.51 -11.26
C GLU A 349 25.95 11.87 -12.01
N ILE A 350 25.19 11.02 -11.31
CA ILE A 350 23.95 10.41 -11.79
C ILE A 350 22.78 11.13 -11.12
N ARG A 351 21.95 11.80 -11.90
CA ARG A 351 20.73 12.48 -11.43
C ARG A 351 19.49 11.81 -11.99
N ALA A 352 18.41 11.84 -11.22
CA ALA A 352 17.13 11.26 -11.60
C ALA A 352 16.00 12.27 -11.42
N TYR A 353 15.08 12.26 -12.38
CA TYR A 353 13.91 13.10 -12.42
C TYR A 353 12.72 12.24 -12.84
N ALA A 354 11.51 12.66 -12.47
CA ALA A 354 10.33 11.92 -12.86
C ALA A 354 9.07 12.78 -12.89
N THR A 355 8.14 12.37 -13.72
CA THR A 355 6.78 12.90 -13.79
C THR A 355 5.82 11.70 -13.85
N PRO A 356 4.49 11.91 -13.83
CA PRO A 356 3.55 10.81 -14.01
C PRO A 356 3.78 9.98 -15.28
N ARG A 357 4.43 10.52 -16.33
CA ARG A 357 4.56 9.83 -17.63
C ARG A 357 5.99 9.46 -18.00
N ARG A 358 6.97 9.77 -17.15
CA ARG A 358 8.38 9.49 -17.47
C ARG A 358 9.25 9.38 -16.24
N VAL A 359 10.32 8.58 -16.37
CA VAL A 359 11.51 8.64 -15.52
C VAL A 359 12.68 9.04 -16.41
N VAL A 360 13.47 10.01 -15.96
CA VAL A 360 14.59 10.59 -16.71
C VAL A 360 15.85 10.46 -15.86
N ILE A 361 16.93 9.96 -16.46
CA ILE A 361 18.24 9.84 -15.85
C ILE A 361 19.22 10.63 -16.70
N THR A 362 20.03 11.45 -16.04
CA THR A 362 21.17 12.10 -16.67
C THR A 362 22.45 11.66 -15.97
N VAL A 363 23.48 11.31 -16.74
CA VAL A 363 24.80 10.98 -16.19
C VAL A 363 25.85 11.87 -16.83
N ASP A 364 26.54 12.66 -16.02
CA ASP A 364 27.54 13.60 -16.51
C ASP A 364 28.80 12.88 -16.98
N ALA A 365 29.52 13.46 -17.95
CA ALA A 365 30.90 13.10 -18.31
C ALA A 365 31.17 11.59 -18.49
N VAL A 366 30.25 10.86 -19.10
CA VAL A 366 30.43 9.43 -19.42
C VAL A 366 31.56 9.30 -20.43
N ALA A 367 32.63 8.60 -20.06
CA ALA A 367 33.79 8.37 -20.89
C ALA A 367 33.42 7.66 -22.21
N PRO A 368 34.12 7.91 -23.33
CA PRO A 368 33.80 7.32 -24.63
C PRO A 368 34.02 5.80 -24.71
N ARG A 369 34.78 5.23 -23.77
CA ARG A 369 35.03 3.80 -23.64
C ARG A 369 35.51 3.44 -22.24
N GLU A 370 35.34 2.17 -21.89
CA GLU A 370 35.97 1.56 -20.72
C GLU A 370 37.50 1.64 -20.82
N ALA A 371 38.18 1.77 -19.68
CA ALA A 371 39.63 1.59 -19.64
C ALA A 371 40.01 0.13 -20.00
N ASP A 372 41.11 -0.02 -20.73
CA ASP A 372 41.73 -1.33 -20.96
C ASP A 372 42.14 -1.95 -19.61
N ALA A 373 41.97 -3.25 -19.46
CA ALA A 373 42.38 -3.97 -18.26
C ALA A 373 43.34 -5.11 -18.57
N GLU A 374 44.19 -5.43 -17.61
CA GLU A 374 45.05 -6.61 -17.68
C GLU A 374 44.46 -7.74 -16.85
N ARG A 375 44.20 -8.87 -17.49
CA ARG A 375 43.77 -10.11 -16.83
C ARG A 375 44.91 -11.12 -16.82
N THR A 376 45.40 -11.43 -15.63
CA THR A 376 46.42 -12.46 -15.44
C THR A 376 45.78 -13.83 -15.25
N VAL A 377 46.01 -14.75 -16.19
CA VAL A 377 45.58 -16.15 -16.06
C VAL A 377 46.73 -16.98 -15.51
N LYS A 378 46.52 -17.56 -14.33
CA LYS A 378 47.49 -18.42 -13.65
C LYS A 378 47.60 -19.78 -14.33
N GLY A 379 48.82 -20.16 -14.68
CA GLY A 379 49.19 -21.46 -15.24
C GLY A 379 49.93 -22.36 -14.23
N PRO A 380 50.61 -23.41 -14.70
CA PRO A 380 51.36 -24.32 -13.83
C PRO A 380 52.52 -23.62 -13.10
N ARG A 381 53.03 -24.23 -12.03
CA ARG A 381 54.23 -23.71 -11.33
C ARG A 381 55.41 -23.58 -12.29
N ALA A 382 56.24 -22.57 -12.12
CA ALA A 382 57.39 -22.30 -13.00
C ALA A 382 58.32 -23.54 -13.11
N SER A 383 58.50 -24.27 -12.01
CA SER A 383 59.27 -25.53 -11.95
C SER A 383 58.68 -26.70 -12.73
N ALA A 384 57.38 -26.67 -13.04
CA ALA A 384 56.70 -27.67 -13.87
C ALA A 384 56.51 -27.18 -15.33
N ALA A 385 56.75 -25.90 -15.58
CA ALA A 385 56.52 -25.24 -16.86
C ALA A 385 57.76 -25.21 -17.75
N PHE A 386 58.97 -25.24 -17.18
CA PHE A 386 60.23 -25.27 -17.91
C PHE A 386 61.09 -26.46 -17.47
N ASP A 387 61.80 -27.10 -18.39
CA ASP A 387 62.77 -28.15 -18.08
C ASP A 387 64.12 -27.58 -17.60
N ALA A 388 65.09 -28.45 -17.30
CA ALA A 388 66.39 -28.06 -16.75
C ALA A 388 67.22 -27.21 -17.73
N GLU A 389 66.93 -27.30 -19.03
CA GLU A 389 67.53 -26.53 -20.11
C GLU A 389 66.76 -25.24 -20.43
N GLY A 390 65.65 -24.97 -19.73
CA GLY A 390 64.83 -23.76 -19.88
C GLY A 390 63.77 -23.83 -20.98
N ASN A 391 63.52 -25.00 -21.58
CA ASN A 391 62.53 -25.15 -22.64
C ASN A 391 61.11 -25.38 -22.07
N PRO A 392 60.05 -24.88 -22.72
CA PRO A 392 58.67 -25.08 -22.27
C PRO A 392 58.27 -26.56 -22.29
N THR A 393 57.84 -27.09 -21.14
CA THR A 393 57.37 -28.49 -21.02
C THR A 393 56.02 -28.68 -21.72
N LYS A 394 55.57 -29.94 -21.87
CA LYS A 394 54.21 -30.24 -22.37
C LYS A 394 53.11 -29.54 -21.57
N ALA A 395 53.32 -29.30 -20.27
CA ALA A 395 52.36 -28.60 -19.42
C ALA A 395 52.26 -27.10 -19.76
N ALA A 396 53.41 -26.44 -19.99
CA ALA A 396 53.44 -25.04 -20.44
C ALA A 396 52.89 -24.89 -21.87
N GLN A 397 53.23 -25.81 -22.78
CA GLN A 397 52.71 -25.81 -24.15
C GLN A 397 51.19 -26.05 -24.20
N GLY A 398 50.69 -26.96 -23.35
CA GLY A 398 49.25 -27.22 -23.22
C GLY A 398 48.50 -26.01 -22.64
N PHE A 399 49.07 -25.35 -21.63
CA PHE A 399 48.51 -24.12 -21.06
C PHE A 399 48.50 -22.97 -22.07
N ALA A 400 49.61 -22.71 -22.77
CA ALA A 400 49.69 -21.67 -23.81
C ALA A 400 48.68 -21.91 -24.94
N ARG A 401 48.56 -23.16 -25.42
CA ARG A 401 47.56 -23.54 -26.43
C ARG A 401 46.12 -23.33 -25.91
N GLY A 402 45.84 -23.69 -24.66
CA GLY A 402 44.53 -23.46 -24.03
C GLY A 402 44.19 -21.98 -23.85
N GLN A 403 45.21 -21.11 -23.79
CA GLN A 403 45.05 -19.66 -23.72
C GLN A 403 45.13 -18.95 -25.08
N GLY A 404 45.42 -19.67 -26.17
CA GLY A 404 45.52 -19.12 -27.52
C GLY A 404 46.78 -18.27 -27.76
N VAL A 405 47.85 -18.50 -27.01
CA VAL A 405 49.11 -17.72 -27.07
C VAL A 405 50.31 -18.61 -27.39
N ASP A 406 51.41 -18.00 -27.81
CA ASP A 406 52.69 -18.72 -28.02
C ASP A 406 53.30 -19.11 -26.66
N PRO A 407 53.83 -20.34 -26.47
CA PRO A 407 54.57 -20.70 -25.27
C PRO A 407 55.71 -19.72 -24.89
N ALA A 408 56.28 -19.00 -25.86
CA ALA A 408 57.29 -17.97 -25.64
C ALA A 408 56.75 -16.68 -24.98
N SER A 409 55.43 -16.45 -25.01
CA SER A 409 54.80 -15.28 -24.38
C SER A 409 54.33 -15.54 -22.94
N LEU A 410 54.64 -16.70 -22.37
CA LEU A 410 54.35 -17.01 -20.96
C LEU A 410 55.29 -16.21 -20.05
N GLN A 411 54.72 -15.55 -19.05
CA GLN A 411 55.47 -14.77 -18.08
C GLN A 411 55.50 -15.48 -16.74
N LYS A 412 56.57 -15.30 -15.95
CA LYS A 412 56.58 -15.75 -14.55
C LYS A 412 55.79 -14.76 -13.70
N ILE A 413 54.87 -15.28 -12.90
CA ILE A 413 54.05 -14.51 -11.94
C ILE A 413 54.26 -15.08 -10.54
N ASP A 414 54.52 -14.22 -9.57
CA ASP A 414 54.59 -14.59 -8.16
C ASP A 414 53.19 -14.49 -7.54
N ILE A 415 52.74 -15.57 -6.90
CA ILE A 415 51.52 -15.58 -6.09
C ILE A 415 51.85 -16.23 -4.76
N ASP A 416 51.83 -15.43 -3.70
CA ASP A 416 52.11 -15.83 -2.31
C ASP A 416 53.48 -16.52 -2.12
N GLY A 417 54.52 -16.05 -2.83
CA GLY A 417 55.89 -16.55 -2.72
C GLY A 417 56.16 -17.84 -3.52
N VAL A 418 55.25 -18.20 -4.43
CA VAL A 418 55.40 -19.34 -5.35
C VAL A 418 55.36 -18.85 -6.79
N GLU A 419 56.43 -19.10 -7.55
CA GLU A 419 56.48 -18.76 -8.98
C GLU A 419 55.58 -19.69 -9.81
N TYR A 420 54.65 -19.11 -10.56
CA TYR A 420 53.86 -19.74 -11.62
C TYR A 420 54.25 -19.16 -12.97
N VAL A 421 53.96 -19.87 -14.06
CA VAL A 421 53.80 -19.22 -15.36
C VAL A 421 52.37 -18.74 -15.49
N GLY A 422 52.16 -17.57 -16.07
CA GLY A 422 50.87 -17.03 -16.39
C GLY A 422 50.90 -16.31 -17.73
N VAL A 423 49.72 -15.91 -18.18
CA VAL A 423 49.60 -15.00 -19.31
C VAL A 423 48.84 -13.77 -18.87
N VAL A 424 49.38 -12.59 -19.18
CA VAL A 424 48.69 -11.31 -19.03
C VAL A 424 47.96 -11.05 -20.34
N LYS A 425 46.63 -11.00 -20.30
CA LYS A 425 45.79 -10.64 -21.45
C LYS A 425 45.32 -9.21 -21.27
N THR A 426 45.59 -8.36 -22.25
CA THR A 426 44.94 -7.06 -22.34
C THR A 426 43.52 -7.26 -22.84
N GLU A 427 42.54 -6.96 -21.99
CA GLU A 427 41.13 -6.87 -22.35
C GLU A 427 40.86 -5.44 -22.81
N ILE A 428 40.69 -5.26 -24.12
CA ILE A 428 40.35 -3.96 -24.71
C ILE A 428 38.98 -3.52 -24.16
N GLY A 429 38.91 -2.28 -23.67
CA GLY A 429 37.68 -1.70 -23.16
C GLY A 429 36.60 -1.59 -24.24
N ARG A 430 35.34 -1.88 -23.86
CA ARG A 430 34.19 -1.71 -24.77
C ARG A 430 33.88 -0.23 -24.97
N THR A 431 33.26 0.11 -26.10
CA THR A 431 32.79 1.48 -26.34
C THR A 431 31.65 1.84 -25.37
N ALA A 432 31.51 3.12 -25.03
CA ALA A 432 30.43 3.56 -24.15
C ALA A 432 29.06 3.14 -24.67
N VAL A 433 28.83 3.29 -25.98
CA VAL A 433 27.56 2.93 -26.61
C VAL A 433 27.26 1.44 -26.49
N GLU A 434 28.25 0.55 -26.65
CA GLU A 434 28.07 -0.90 -26.43
C GLU A 434 27.67 -1.20 -24.99
N VAL A 435 28.39 -0.62 -24.01
CA VAL A 435 28.12 -0.83 -22.58
C VAL A 435 26.72 -0.31 -22.23
N LEU A 436 26.42 0.93 -22.60
CA LEU A 436 25.16 1.60 -22.27
C LEU A 436 23.96 0.92 -22.94
N SER A 437 24.09 0.51 -24.21
CA SER A 437 23.02 -0.22 -24.92
C SER A 437 22.60 -1.49 -24.16
N GLU A 438 23.58 -2.23 -23.62
CA GLU A 438 23.34 -3.42 -22.81
C GLU A 438 22.76 -3.07 -21.43
N GLN A 439 23.39 -2.15 -20.69
CA GLN A 439 23.00 -1.85 -19.32
C GLN A 439 21.62 -1.20 -19.22
N LEU A 440 21.31 -0.22 -20.08
CA LEU A 440 20.02 0.46 -20.10
C LEU A 440 18.88 -0.50 -20.49
N ALA A 441 19.14 -1.45 -21.39
CA ALA A 441 18.17 -2.48 -21.75
C ALA A 441 17.82 -3.37 -20.56
N GLN A 442 18.82 -3.73 -19.74
CA GLN A 442 18.61 -4.54 -18.53
C GLN A 442 17.82 -3.77 -17.45
N VAL A 443 18.07 -2.46 -17.28
CA VAL A 443 17.31 -1.60 -16.36
C VAL A 443 15.80 -1.67 -16.67
N VAL A 444 15.40 -1.52 -17.94
CA VAL A 444 13.98 -1.57 -18.33
C VAL A 444 13.38 -2.96 -18.15
N ALA A 445 14.13 -4.02 -18.50
CA ALA A 445 13.67 -5.40 -18.38
C ALA A 445 13.39 -5.81 -16.91
N GLU A 446 14.11 -5.19 -15.98
CA GLU A 446 14.05 -5.45 -14.54
C GLU A 446 13.17 -4.47 -13.77
N LEU A 447 12.50 -3.52 -14.42
CA LEU A 447 11.54 -2.63 -13.75
C LEU A 447 10.49 -3.43 -12.98
N ARG A 448 10.30 -3.10 -11.71
CA ARG A 448 9.28 -3.70 -10.84
C ARG A 448 8.62 -2.62 -9.98
N ALA A 449 7.34 -2.81 -9.70
CA ALA A 449 6.55 -2.02 -8.75
C ALA A 449 5.80 -2.94 -7.78
N ASP A 450 5.10 -2.35 -6.81
CA ASP A 450 4.26 -3.08 -5.83
C ASP A 450 3.23 -3.98 -6.51
N LYS A 451 2.63 -3.48 -7.60
CA LYS A 451 1.73 -4.23 -8.48
C LYS A 451 2.17 -4.02 -9.92
N ASN A 452 2.38 -5.13 -10.61
CA ASN A 452 2.72 -5.13 -12.03
C ASN A 452 1.54 -5.60 -12.87
N MET A 453 1.38 -5.00 -14.03
CA MET A 453 0.46 -5.44 -15.07
C MET A 453 1.23 -5.78 -16.36
N ARG A 454 0.62 -6.62 -17.16
CA ARG A 454 1.01 -6.90 -18.54
C ARG A 454 0.15 -6.07 -19.49
N TRP A 455 0.70 -5.76 -20.64
CA TRP A 455 -0.01 -5.20 -21.80
C TRP A 455 0.36 -6.02 -23.03
N ASN A 456 0.10 -5.52 -24.24
CA ASN A 456 0.50 -6.21 -25.46
C ASN A 456 2.01 -6.04 -25.72
N ASP A 457 2.85 -6.60 -24.83
CA ASP A 457 4.30 -6.78 -24.98
C ASP A 457 4.68 -8.21 -24.57
N PRO A 458 5.60 -8.89 -25.29
CA PRO A 458 5.89 -10.30 -25.05
C PRO A 458 6.64 -10.61 -23.75
N LYS A 459 7.29 -9.62 -23.11
CA LYS A 459 8.16 -9.87 -21.94
C LYS A 459 8.00 -8.87 -20.81
N LEU A 460 7.62 -7.63 -21.12
CA LEU A 460 7.58 -6.55 -20.13
C LEU A 460 6.32 -6.64 -19.27
N SER A 461 6.52 -6.34 -17.99
CA SER A 461 5.46 -6.14 -17.01
C SER A 461 5.90 -5.05 -16.05
N PHE A 462 5.03 -4.10 -15.76
CA PHE A 462 5.32 -2.96 -14.90
C PHE A 462 4.01 -2.36 -14.38
N THR A 463 4.05 -1.38 -13.49
CA THR A 463 2.82 -0.76 -12.95
C THR A 463 1.96 -0.14 -14.06
N ARG A 464 2.57 0.40 -15.12
CA ARG A 464 1.92 0.95 -16.33
C ARG A 464 2.71 0.59 -17.59
N PRO A 465 2.10 0.63 -18.80
CA PRO A 465 2.79 0.23 -20.01
C PRO A 465 3.93 1.20 -20.31
N VAL A 466 5.10 0.66 -20.60
CA VAL A 466 6.21 1.43 -21.16
C VAL A 466 5.95 1.62 -22.64
N ARG A 467 5.94 2.88 -23.09
CA ARG A 467 5.48 3.29 -24.43
C ARG A 467 6.59 3.87 -25.32
N TRP A 468 7.65 4.42 -24.75
CA TRP A 468 8.82 4.88 -25.49
C TRP A 468 10.08 4.89 -24.61
N LEU A 469 11.25 4.91 -25.27
CA LEU A 469 12.55 5.05 -24.63
C LEU A 469 13.35 6.12 -25.39
N VAL A 470 14.02 7.02 -24.67
CA VAL A 470 15.02 7.92 -25.25
C VAL A 470 16.38 7.59 -24.65
N ALA A 471 17.41 7.48 -25.48
CA ALA A 471 18.76 7.22 -25.01
C ALA A 471 19.78 7.95 -25.90
N LEU A 472 20.45 8.95 -25.34
CA LEU A 472 21.43 9.78 -26.04
C LEU A 472 22.72 9.90 -25.21
N LEU A 473 23.88 9.93 -25.85
CA LEU A 473 25.17 10.27 -25.26
C LEU A 473 25.72 11.50 -26.01
N GLY A 474 25.56 12.69 -25.43
CA GLY A 474 25.62 13.95 -26.17
C GLY A 474 24.50 14.00 -27.21
N ASP A 475 24.84 14.24 -28.47
CA ASP A 475 23.91 14.22 -29.62
C ASP A 475 23.84 12.86 -30.33
N VAL A 476 24.57 11.85 -29.83
CA VAL A 476 24.66 10.50 -30.40
C VAL A 476 23.61 9.59 -29.78
N GLU A 477 22.82 8.91 -30.61
CA GLU A 477 21.86 7.91 -30.12
C GLU A 477 22.56 6.68 -29.54
N VAL A 478 22.09 6.22 -28.39
CA VAL A 478 22.48 4.95 -27.78
C VAL A 478 21.37 3.93 -28.09
N PRO A 479 21.58 2.94 -28.98
CA PRO A 479 20.51 2.01 -29.34
C PRO A 479 20.13 1.09 -28.17
N VAL A 480 18.94 1.32 -27.60
CA VAL A 480 18.39 0.46 -26.53
C VAL A 480 17.25 -0.36 -27.09
N VAL A 481 17.31 -1.68 -26.94
CA VAL A 481 16.26 -2.59 -27.42
C VAL A 481 15.83 -3.51 -26.30
N VAL A 482 14.54 -3.51 -25.98
CA VAL A 482 13.97 -4.30 -24.90
C VAL A 482 12.63 -4.85 -25.35
N SER A 483 12.52 -6.18 -25.44
CA SER A 483 11.31 -6.84 -25.90
C SER A 483 10.88 -6.30 -27.28
N SER A 484 9.69 -5.71 -27.42
CA SER A 484 9.21 -5.08 -28.65
C SER A 484 9.59 -3.59 -28.79
N LEU A 485 10.20 -2.98 -27.76
CA LEU A 485 10.57 -1.57 -27.74
C LEU A 485 11.98 -1.33 -28.29
N ALA A 486 12.11 -0.29 -29.10
CA ALA A 486 13.38 0.28 -29.52
C ALA A 486 13.44 1.75 -29.08
N GLY A 487 14.53 2.13 -28.41
CA GLY A 487 14.82 3.50 -28.05
C GLY A 487 15.42 4.29 -29.21
N GLY A 488 15.29 5.60 -29.11
CA GLY A 488 15.85 6.55 -30.08
C GLY A 488 15.94 7.95 -29.48
N ARG A 489 15.67 8.97 -30.29
CA ARG A 489 15.64 10.38 -29.86
C ARG A 489 14.25 10.98 -29.68
N GLU A 490 13.18 10.22 -29.92
CA GLU A 490 11.81 10.75 -29.88
C GLU A 490 11.22 10.66 -28.47
N THR A 491 10.90 11.81 -27.89
CA THR A 491 10.16 11.90 -26.62
C THR A 491 8.70 12.30 -26.89
N ARG A 492 7.82 12.04 -25.90
CA ARG A 492 6.42 12.47 -25.95
C ARG A 492 6.19 13.64 -25.00
N VAL A 493 5.56 14.71 -25.47
CA VAL A 493 5.15 15.87 -24.67
C VAL A 493 3.66 15.77 -24.29
N HIS A 494 3.03 16.87 -23.89
CA HIS A 494 1.60 16.86 -23.55
C HIS A 494 0.75 16.40 -24.74
N ARG A 495 -0.30 15.59 -24.51
CA ARG A 495 -1.13 15.02 -25.60
C ARG A 495 -1.92 16.07 -26.38
N THR A 496 -2.12 17.25 -25.79
CA THR A 496 -2.79 18.40 -26.41
C THR A 496 -1.83 19.28 -27.22
N ALA A 497 -0.52 19.00 -27.19
CA ALA A 497 0.44 19.73 -28.01
C ALA A 497 0.15 19.49 -29.51
N ALA A 498 0.44 20.49 -30.35
CA ALA A 498 0.28 20.38 -31.80
C ALA A 498 1.08 19.21 -32.40
N SER A 499 2.28 18.96 -31.86
CA SER A 499 3.08 17.76 -32.09
C SER A 499 3.37 17.07 -30.75
N PRO A 500 2.60 16.03 -30.37
CA PRO A 500 2.80 15.31 -29.12
C PRO A 500 4.08 14.46 -29.07
N THR A 501 4.74 14.24 -30.21
CA THR A 501 6.02 13.54 -30.33
C THR A 501 7.04 14.49 -30.94
N VAL A 502 8.18 14.65 -30.27
CA VAL A 502 9.22 15.60 -30.64
C VAL A 502 10.60 14.95 -30.53
N SER A 503 11.49 15.39 -31.42
CA SER A 503 12.85 14.88 -31.51
C SER A 503 13.77 15.64 -30.55
N VAL A 504 14.48 14.90 -29.69
CA VAL A 504 15.44 15.45 -28.74
C VAL A 504 16.77 15.69 -29.47
N PRO A 505 17.30 16.93 -29.46
CA PRO A 505 18.50 17.26 -30.23
C PRO A 505 19.80 16.74 -29.58
N SER A 506 19.92 16.81 -28.26
CA SER A 506 21.06 16.36 -27.47
C SER A 506 20.59 15.95 -26.07
N ALA A 507 21.40 15.14 -25.39
CA ALA A 507 21.30 14.89 -23.95
C ALA A 507 21.55 16.16 -23.13
N ASP A 508 22.34 17.09 -23.67
CA ASP A 508 22.62 18.38 -23.02
C ASP A 508 21.36 19.25 -23.00
N ASP A 509 21.13 19.93 -21.88
CA ASP A 509 19.98 20.82 -21.66
C ASP A 509 18.59 20.14 -21.84
N TYR A 510 18.51 18.81 -21.67
CA TYR A 510 17.25 18.08 -21.86
C TYR A 510 16.09 18.57 -20.98
N LEU A 511 16.38 18.97 -19.74
CA LEU A 511 15.36 19.52 -18.83
C LEU A 511 14.83 20.86 -19.35
N ASP A 512 15.69 21.71 -19.89
CA ASP A 512 15.28 22.97 -20.51
C ASP A 512 14.48 22.73 -21.78
N PHE A 513 14.84 21.69 -22.57
CA PHE A 513 14.06 21.25 -23.72
C PHE A 513 12.64 20.82 -23.33
N LEU A 514 12.49 20.06 -22.24
CA LEU A 514 11.17 19.70 -21.70
C LEU A 514 10.41 20.93 -21.18
N ALA A 515 11.09 21.85 -20.50
CA ALA A 515 10.49 23.09 -19.99
C ALA A 515 9.97 24.00 -21.12
N GLN A 516 10.64 24.05 -22.28
CA GLN A 516 10.14 24.75 -23.48
C GLN A 516 8.84 24.15 -24.02
N HIS A 517 8.59 22.87 -23.75
CA HIS A 517 7.32 22.19 -24.04
C HIS A 517 6.35 22.20 -22.84
N GLY A 518 6.66 23.00 -21.81
CA GLY A 518 5.84 23.20 -20.61
C GLY A 518 5.95 22.10 -19.56
N ILE A 519 6.88 21.15 -19.69
CA ILE A 519 7.04 20.03 -18.75
C ILE A 519 8.10 20.37 -17.72
N VAL A 520 7.74 20.31 -16.43
CA VAL A 520 8.66 20.46 -15.31
C VAL A 520 9.03 19.07 -14.81
N ALA A 521 10.18 18.56 -15.26
CA ALA A 521 10.64 17.21 -14.93
C ALA A 521 11.23 17.09 -13.52
N ASP A 522 11.82 18.16 -12.99
CA ASP A 522 12.36 18.19 -11.64
C ASP A 522 11.21 18.24 -10.61
N PRO A 523 11.07 17.21 -9.74
CA PRO A 523 9.99 17.17 -8.76
C PRO A 523 10.10 18.29 -7.71
N VAL A 524 11.30 18.73 -7.35
CA VAL A 524 11.50 19.81 -6.36
C VAL A 524 11.03 21.14 -6.95
N ALA A 525 11.49 21.46 -8.16
CA ALA A 525 11.08 22.68 -8.85
C ALA A 525 9.56 22.70 -9.10
N ARG A 526 8.97 21.55 -9.48
CA ARG A 526 7.52 21.43 -9.67
C ARG A 526 6.74 21.61 -8.36
N HIS A 527 7.21 21.02 -7.27
CA HIS A 527 6.61 21.19 -5.95
C HIS A 527 6.64 22.66 -5.51
N GLU A 528 7.80 23.32 -5.61
CA GLU A 528 7.93 24.75 -5.29
C GLU A 528 7.00 25.63 -6.12
N GLN A 529 6.87 25.35 -7.43
CA GLN A 529 5.93 26.05 -8.29
C GLN A 529 4.47 25.88 -7.85
N ILE A 530 4.06 24.66 -7.50
CA ILE A 530 2.70 24.38 -7.01
C ILE A 530 2.43 25.12 -5.69
N VAL A 531 3.37 25.04 -4.74
CA VAL A 531 3.25 25.70 -3.44
C VAL A 531 3.15 27.21 -3.60
N ALA A 532 4.04 27.81 -4.40
CA ALA A 532 4.04 29.25 -4.65
C ALA A 532 2.72 29.72 -5.29
N ALA A 533 2.25 29.01 -6.32
CA ALA A 533 1.00 29.34 -7.01
C ALA A 533 -0.23 29.17 -6.09
N ALA A 534 -0.27 28.10 -5.29
CA ALA A 534 -1.36 27.89 -4.34
C ALA A 534 -1.36 28.95 -3.22
N ALA A 535 -0.19 29.35 -2.72
CA ALA A 535 -0.05 30.39 -1.72
C ALA A 535 -0.48 31.76 -2.27
N GLU A 536 -0.09 32.11 -3.51
CA GLU A 536 -0.52 33.35 -4.16
C GLU A 536 -2.04 33.41 -4.34
N LEU A 537 -2.65 32.33 -4.84
CA LEU A 537 -4.09 32.23 -5.02
C LEU A 537 -4.85 32.30 -3.69
N ALA A 538 -4.36 31.63 -2.65
CA ALA A 538 -4.96 31.70 -1.32
C ALA A 538 -4.85 33.11 -0.72
N ALA A 539 -3.69 33.76 -0.86
CA ALA A 539 -3.47 35.13 -0.39
C ALA A 539 -4.41 36.14 -1.08
N SER A 540 -4.77 35.91 -2.35
CA SER A 540 -5.73 36.75 -3.09
C SER A 540 -7.14 36.79 -2.48
N VAL A 541 -7.46 35.85 -1.58
CA VAL A 541 -8.74 35.77 -0.84
C VAL A 541 -8.53 35.80 0.68
N ASP A 542 -7.45 36.45 1.13
CA ASP A 542 -7.06 36.59 2.54
C ASP A 542 -6.97 35.24 3.27
N GLY A 543 -6.47 34.21 2.59
CA GLY A 543 -6.35 32.86 3.11
C GLY A 543 -4.97 32.26 2.92
N VAL A 544 -4.78 31.08 3.49
CA VAL A 544 -3.54 30.29 3.43
C VAL A 544 -3.85 28.83 3.11
N VAL A 545 -2.89 28.14 2.50
CA VAL A 545 -2.87 26.68 2.37
C VAL A 545 -1.76 26.17 3.29
N GLU A 546 -2.14 25.50 4.38
CA GLU A 546 -1.20 25.02 5.40
C GLU A 546 -1.52 23.58 5.83
N GLY A 547 -0.48 22.82 6.16
CA GLY A 547 -0.61 21.45 6.67
C GLY A 547 -1.03 20.43 5.61
N GLU A 548 -0.61 20.64 4.35
CA GLU A 548 -0.99 19.81 3.19
C GLU A 548 0.22 19.15 2.51
N ASP A 549 1.39 19.06 3.15
CA ASP A 549 2.65 18.61 2.53
C ASP A 549 2.51 17.26 1.80
N ALA A 550 1.91 16.25 2.45
CA ALA A 550 1.69 14.95 1.83
C ALA A 550 0.74 15.00 0.61
N LEU A 551 -0.23 15.91 0.63
CA LEU A 551 -1.13 16.12 -0.51
C LEU A 551 -0.44 16.90 -1.63
N LEU A 552 0.42 17.86 -1.31
CA LEU A 552 1.24 18.59 -2.27
C LEU A 552 2.24 17.65 -2.97
N ASP A 553 2.83 16.71 -2.23
CA ASP A 553 3.67 15.65 -2.79
C ASP A 553 2.87 14.74 -3.76
N GLU A 554 1.63 14.36 -3.38
CA GLU A 554 0.74 13.60 -4.26
C GLU A 554 0.42 14.39 -5.54
N ILE A 555 -0.02 15.66 -5.42
CA ILE A 555 -0.36 16.53 -6.56
C ILE A 555 0.86 16.75 -7.47
N THR A 556 2.04 16.96 -6.89
CA THR A 556 3.30 17.10 -7.64
C THR A 556 3.54 15.88 -8.53
N ASN A 557 3.20 14.68 -8.06
CA ASN A 557 3.33 13.44 -8.81
C ASN A 557 2.09 13.07 -9.63
N LEU A 558 1.10 13.96 -9.76
CA LEU A 558 -0.05 13.83 -10.65
C LEU A 558 0.04 14.71 -11.90
N VAL A 559 0.98 15.67 -11.95
CA VAL A 559 1.06 16.65 -13.04
C VAL A 559 2.47 16.78 -13.63
N GLU A 560 2.57 17.02 -14.93
CA GLU A 560 3.81 17.39 -15.63
C GLU A 560 3.96 18.91 -15.75
N ARG A 561 2.83 19.61 -15.92
CA ARG A 561 2.73 21.06 -16.09
C ARG A 561 1.69 21.62 -15.13
N PRO A 562 2.08 22.03 -13.91
CA PRO A 562 1.11 22.47 -12.90
C PRO A 562 0.43 23.79 -13.32
N ASN A 563 -0.88 23.82 -13.22
CA ASN A 563 -1.68 25.04 -13.38
C ASN A 563 -2.67 25.16 -12.22
N ALA A 564 -2.37 26.03 -11.25
CA ALA A 564 -3.19 26.20 -10.06
C ALA A 564 -4.39 27.11 -10.33
N ILE A 565 -5.56 26.72 -9.85
CA ILE A 565 -6.83 27.39 -10.10
C ILE A 565 -7.58 27.53 -8.77
N LEU A 566 -7.93 28.76 -8.42
CA LEU A 566 -8.76 29.05 -7.26
C LEU A 566 -10.23 28.75 -7.60
N GLY A 567 -10.86 27.89 -6.81
CA GLY A 567 -12.28 27.59 -6.85
C GLY A 567 -13.00 28.04 -5.58
N SER A 568 -14.32 27.90 -5.61
CA SER A 568 -15.22 28.24 -4.51
C SER A 568 -16.39 27.28 -4.37
N PHE A 569 -16.98 27.27 -3.20
CA PHE A 569 -18.23 26.56 -2.95
C PHE A 569 -19.18 27.45 -2.14
N GLU A 570 -20.44 27.05 -2.06
CA GLU A 570 -21.45 27.84 -1.38
C GLU A 570 -21.21 27.87 0.14
N GLU A 571 -21.31 29.06 0.73
CA GLU A 571 -21.01 29.29 2.16
C GLU A 571 -21.88 28.45 3.11
N ARG A 572 -23.11 28.09 2.68
CA ARG A 572 -24.01 27.19 3.43
C ARG A 572 -23.37 25.85 3.81
N TYR A 573 -22.42 25.35 3.02
CA TYR A 573 -21.76 24.09 3.33
C TYR A 573 -20.85 24.17 4.55
N LEU A 574 -20.47 25.38 5.00
CA LEU A 574 -19.71 25.58 6.25
C LEU A 574 -20.53 25.24 7.51
N GLU A 575 -21.83 24.97 7.39
CA GLU A 575 -22.64 24.36 8.45
C GLU A 575 -22.23 22.90 8.75
N LEU A 576 -21.60 22.24 7.77
CA LEU A 576 -21.01 20.91 7.96
C LEU A 576 -19.70 21.01 8.74
N PRO A 577 -19.39 20.02 9.59
CA PRO A 577 -18.07 19.92 10.21
C PRO A 577 -16.94 20.01 9.16
N ALA A 578 -15.92 20.83 9.45
CA ALA A 578 -14.85 21.10 8.49
C ALA A 578 -14.08 19.84 8.08
N GLU A 579 -14.01 18.84 8.95
CA GLU A 579 -13.41 17.52 8.68
C GLU A 579 -14.12 16.78 7.55
N ILE A 580 -15.44 16.94 7.39
CA ILE A 580 -16.20 16.36 6.25
C ILE A 580 -15.73 17.04 4.96
N LEU A 581 -15.78 18.38 4.95
CA LEU A 581 -15.47 19.20 3.78
C LEU A 581 -14.03 18.98 3.30
N THR A 582 -13.08 18.98 4.24
CA THR A 582 -11.66 18.78 3.96
C THR A 582 -11.32 17.34 3.59
N THR A 583 -11.99 16.34 4.17
CA THR A 583 -11.82 14.94 3.74
C THR A 583 -12.25 14.76 2.28
N VAL A 584 -13.37 15.36 1.88
CA VAL A 584 -13.84 15.33 0.49
C VAL A 584 -12.85 16.02 -0.45
N MET A 585 -12.39 17.23 -0.11
CA MET A 585 -11.41 17.97 -0.90
C MET A 585 -10.10 17.20 -1.06
N ARG A 586 -9.52 16.74 0.06
CA ARG A 586 -8.19 16.11 0.07
C ARG A 586 -8.23 14.73 -0.57
N LYS A 587 -9.08 13.82 -0.08
CA LYS A 587 -9.02 12.40 -0.48
C LYS A 587 -9.66 12.11 -1.83
N HIS A 588 -10.78 12.76 -2.14
CA HIS A 588 -11.55 12.42 -3.33
C HIS A 588 -11.26 13.32 -4.52
N GLN A 589 -10.65 14.48 -4.31
CA GLN A 589 -10.48 15.50 -5.36
C GLN A 589 -9.07 16.08 -5.45
N ARG A 590 -8.22 15.82 -4.44
CA ARG A 590 -6.86 16.36 -4.35
C ARG A 590 -6.85 17.90 -4.44
N TYR A 591 -7.84 18.53 -3.81
CA TYR A 591 -7.95 19.98 -3.67
C TYR A 591 -7.31 20.43 -2.37
N LEU A 592 -6.63 21.57 -2.42
CA LEU A 592 -6.01 22.22 -1.27
C LEU A 592 -7.05 23.14 -0.59
N PRO A 593 -7.50 22.82 0.64
CA PRO A 593 -8.43 23.68 1.37
C PRO A 593 -7.78 25.02 1.72
N VAL A 594 -8.52 26.13 1.55
CA VAL A 594 -8.04 27.46 1.95
C VAL A 594 -8.58 27.80 3.35
N ARG A 595 -7.69 28.24 4.23
CA ARG A 595 -8.02 28.62 5.62
C ARG A 595 -7.81 30.10 5.88
N GLY A 596 -8.56 30.66 6.83
CA GLY A 596 -8.32 31.99 7.37
C GLY A 596 -7.15 32.00 8.36
N ALA A 597 -6.73 33.21 8.76
CA ALA A 597 -5.65 33.40 9.73
C ALA A 597 -5.95 32.83 11.13
N ASP A 598 -7.23 32.58 11.44
CA ASP A 598 -7.70 31.92 12.67
C ASP A 598 -7.80 30.39 12.54
N GLY A 599 -7.39 29.82 11.40
CA GLY A 599 -7.47 28.39 11.09
C GLY A 599 -8.84 27.92 10.58
N SER A 600 -9.85 28.80 10.56
CA SER A 600 -11.18 28.48 10.06
C SER A 600 -11.15 28.15 8.57
N LEU A 601 -12.01 27.22 8.14
CA LEU A 601 -12.12 26.86 6.72
C LEU A 601 -12.87 27.97 5.97
N LYS A 602 -12.29 28.47 4.88
CA LYS A 602 -12.97 29.38 3.95
C LYS A 602 -13.75 28.60 2.89
N PRO A 603 -14.78 29.20 2.25
CA PRO A 603 -15.52 28.59 1.14
C PRO A 603 -14.72 28.63 -0.17
N ARG A 604 -13.45 28.24 -0.10
CA ARG A 604 -12.42 28.38 -1.14
C ARG A 604 -11.50 27.17 -1.12
N PHE A 605 -11.01 26.80 -2.29
CA PHE A 605 -10.02 25.73 -2.46
C PHE A 605 -9.13 26.04 -3.66
N VAL A 606 -7.94 25.45 -3.71
CA VAL A 606 -7.07 25.48 -4.88
C VAL A 606 -7.05 24.09 -5.51
N ALA A 607 -7.39 24.00 -6.78
CA ALA A 607 -7.20 22.81 -7.61
C ALA A 607 -5.94 23.00 -8.49
N VAL A 608 -5.31 21.91 -8.88
CA VAL A 608 -4.14 21.94 -9.77
C VAL A 608 -4.43 21.07 -11.00
N ALA A 609 -4.54 21.72 -12.16
CA ALA A 609 -4.70 21.07 -13.45
C ALA A 609 -3.35 20.66 -14.05
N ASN A 610 -3.37 19.70 -14.96
CA ASN A 610 -2.18 19.28 -15.71
C ASN A 610 -2.23 19.81 -17.15
N GLY A 611 -1.39 20.81 -17.45
CA GLY A 611 -1.32 21.40 -18.78
C GLY A 611 -1.97 22.78 -18.90
N ASP A 612 -1.92 23.32 -20.11
CA ASP A 612 -2.75 24.47 -20.47
C ASP A 612 -4.21 24.05 -20.53
N CYS A 613 -5.07 24.91 -19.99
CA CYS A 613 -6.52 24.74 -20.00
C CYS A 613 -7.18 26.11 -19.88
N ASP A 614 -8.49 26.16 -20.12
CA ASP A 614 -9.29 27.35 -19.81
C ASP A 614 -9.58 27.34 -18.29
N PRO A 615 -9.03 28.31 -17.52
CA PRO A 615 -9.15 28.31 -16.08
C PRO A 615 -10.60 28.48 -15.60
N ASP A 616 -11.47 29.11 -16.37
CA ASP A 616 -12.87 29.32 -15.99
C ASP A 616 -13.69 28.04 -16.21
N VAL A 617 -13.44 27.32 -17.31
CA VAL A 617 -14.07 26.01 -17.58
C VAL A 617 -13.65 24.98 -16.53
N VAL A 618 -12.34 24.89 -16.25
CA VAL A 618 -11.82 23.98 -15.25
C VAL A 618 -12.32 24.34 -13.86
N ARG A 619 -12.34 25.64 -13.49
CA ARG A 619 -12.93 26.10 -12.22
C ARG A 619 -14.38 25.64 -12.09
N ALA A 620 -15.22 25.96 -13.06
CA ALA A 620 -16.65 25.62 -13.02
C ALA A 620 -16.88 24.11 -12.86
N GLY A 621 -16.10 23.29 -13.56
CA GLY A 621 -16.18 21.82 -13.43
C GLY A 621 -15.80 21.34 -12.02
N ASN A 622 -14.67 21.80 -11.47
CA ASN A 622 -14.24 21.39 -10.13
C ASN A 622 -15.22 21.89 -9.04
N GLU A 623 -15.78 23.10 -9.19
CA GLU A 623 -16.81 23.62 -8.28
C GLU A 623 -18.10 22.79 -8.34
N ALA A 624 -18.51 22.33 -9.52
CA ALA A 624 -19.68 21.47 -9.69
C ALA A 624 -19.51 20.10 -9.04
N VAL A 625 -18.33 19.51 -9.18
CA VAL A 625 -17.98 18.24 -8.53
C VAL A 625 -18.02 18.38 -7.01
N LEU A 626 -17.42 19.45 -6.48
CA LEU A 626 -17.40 19.68 -5.05
C LEU A 626 -18.80 19.92 -4.49
N ARG A 627 -19.63 20.71 -5.19
CA ARG A 627 -21.04 20.92 -4.85
C ARG A 627 -21.81 19.61 -4.77
N ALA A 628 -21.67 18.74 -5.77
CA ALA A 628 -22.31 17.43 -5.78
C ALA A 628 -21.91 16.58 -4.56
N ARG A 629 -20.61 16.54 -4.22
CA ARG A 629 -20.11 15.80 -3.05
C ARG A 629 -20.57 16.40 -1.72
N TYR A 630 -20.65 17.72 -1.63
CA TYR A 630 -21.13 18.39 -0.42
C TYR A 630 -22.65 18.29 -0.25
N GLU A 631 -23.42 18.24 -1.33
CA GLU A 631 -24.85 17.97 -1.24
C GLU A 631 -25.12 16.53 -0.76
N ASP A 632 -24.34 15.55 -1.23
CA ASP A 632 -24.36 14.17 -0.71
C ASP A 632 -24.07 14.16 0.81
N ALA A 633 -22.97 14.81 1.22
CA ALA A 633 -22.61 14.90 2.63
C ALA A 633 -23.69 15.62 3.46
N ALA A 634 -24.23 16.73 2.97
CA ALA A 634 -25.29 17.50 3.64
C ALA A 634 -26.59 16.71 3.76
N PHE A 635 -26.91 15.85 2.79
CA PHE A 635 -28.05 14.94 2.86
C PHE A 635 -27.88 13.94 4.01
N PHE A 636 -26.75 13.23 4.06
CA PHE A 636 -26.49 12.26 5.13
C PHE A 636 -26.43 12.93 6.50
N TRP A 637 -25.76 14.07 6.60
CA TRP A 637 -25.64 14.84 7.83
C TRP A 637 -27.01 15.25 8.40
N ARG A 638 -27.90 15.81 7.56
CA ARG A 638 -29.25 16.19 8.00
C ARG A 638 -30.06 14.99 8.44
N ALA A 639 -30.03 13.89 7.67
CA ALA A 639 -30.74 12.67 8.02
C ALA A 639 -30.24 12.06 9.34
N ASP A 640 -28.93 12.09 9.59
CA ASP A 640 -28.34 11.59 10.82
C ASP A 640 -28.69 12.45 12.04
N LEU A 641 -28.78 13.78 11.89
CA LEU A 641 -29.17 14.69 12.98
C LEU A 641 -30.61 14.49 13.48
N GLU A 642 -31.48 13.84 12.70
CA GLU A 642 -32.83 13.48 13.12
C GLU A 642 -32.86 12.20 14.00
N VAL A 643 -31.72 11.51 14.14
CA VAL A 643 -31.58 10.25 14.86
C VAL A 643 -30.73 10.44 16.12
N SER A 644 -31.22 10.01 17.28
CA SER A 644 -30.45 10.13 18.53
C SER A 644 -29.24 9.18 18.55
N PRO A 645 -28.15 9.50 19.29
CA PRO A 645 -27.02 8.58 19.46
C PRO A 645 -27.43 7.18 19.97
N GLU A 646 -28.43 7.09 20.85
CA GLU A 646 -28.96 5.80 21.33
C GLU A 646 -29.66 5.01 20.23
N THR A 647 -30.37 5.70 19.33
CA THR A 647 -31.06 5.06 18.20
C THR A 647 -30.06 4.56 17.17
N MET A 648 -29.03 5.37 16.86
CA MET A 648 -27.89 4.93 16.04
C MET A 648 -27.19 3.72 16.68
N LYS A 649 -26.94 3.78 17.99
CA LYS A 649 -26.34 2.69 18.76
C LYS A 649 -27.12 1.38 18.63
N ALA A 650 -28.45 1.43 18.67
CA ALA A 650 -29.31 0.26 18.43
C ALA A 650 -29.21 -0.25 16.98
N GLY A 651 -28.91 0.63 16.02
CA GLY A 651 -28.64 0.27 14.62
C GLY A 651 -27.44 -0.68 14.45
N LEU A 652 -26.49 -0.70 15.40
CA LEU A 652 -25.33 -1.59 15.35
C LEU A 652 -25.69 -3.08 15.38
N ASP A 653 -26.88 -3.46 15.84
CA ASP A 653 -27.35 -4.85 15.81
C ASP A 653 -27.51 -5.38 14.39
N LYS A 654 -27.77 -4.49 13.42
CA LYS A 654 -27.90 -4.82 12.00
C LYS A 654 -26.55 -4.95 11.29
N LEU A 655 -25.49 -4.40 11.87
CA LEU A 655 -24.15 -4.41 11.29
C LEU A 655 -23.39 -5.65 11.79
N ALA A 656 -23.12 -6.60 10.90
CA ALA A 656 -22.34 -7.78 11.26
C ALA A 656 -20.85 -7.43 11.44
N PHE A 657 -20.25 -7.87 12.54
CA PHE A 657 -18.80 -7.75 12.74
C PHE A 657 -18.08 -8.97 12.15
N GLU A 658 -18.36 -10.16 12.68
CA GLU A 658 -17.84 -11.46 12.24
C GLU A 658 -18.83 -12.56 12.68
N GLU A 659 -19.07 -13.59 11.86
CA GLU A 659 -20.12 -14.61 12.10
C GLU A 659 -20.02 -15.28 13.47
N ARG A 660 -18.81 -15.60 13.94
CA ARG A 660 -18.60 -16.24 15.25
C ARG A 660 -18.50 -15.24 16.39
N LEU A 661 -18.27 -13.95 16.11
CA LEU A 661 -18.11 -12.89 17.12
C LEU A 661 -19.36 -12.01 17.31
N GLY A 662 -20.33 -12.10 16.40
CA GLY A 662 -21.62 -11.41 16.47
C GLY A 662 -21.67 -10.08 15.70
N SER A 663 -22.52 -9.16 16.18
CA SER A 663 -22.75 -7.85 15.56
C SER A 663 -21.74 -6.79 16.03
N MET A 664 -21.78 -5.61 15.41
CA MET A 664 -21.07 -4.44 15.91
C MET A 664 -21.60 -3.97 17.26
N ALA A 665 -22.85 -4.30 17.61
CA ALA A 665 -23.38 -4.07 18.96
C ALA A 665 -22.74 -5.01 19.99
N ASP A 666 -22.53 -6.29 19.65
CA ASP A 666 -21.77 -7.23 20.49
C ASP A 666 -20.35 -6.72 20.75
N ARG A 667 -19.67 -6.33 19.67
CA ARG A 667 -18.32 -5.73 19.77
C ARG A 667 -18.31 -4.52 20.68
N ALA A 668 -19.20 -3.56 20.46
CA ALA A 668 -19.20 -2.35 21.26
C ALA A 668 -19.57 -2.59 22.74
N ARG A 669 -20.39 -3.61 23.06
CA ARG A 669 -20.60 -4.09 24.44
C ARG A 669 -19.33 -4.64 25.06
N ARG A 670 -18.57 -5.47 24.32
CA ARG A 670 -17.29 -6.00 24.81
C ARG A 670 -16.28 -4.88 25.04
N ILE A 671 -16.16 -3.91 24.14
CA ILE A 671 -15.29 -2.73 24.32
C ILE A 671 -15.63 -2.01 25.63
N ALA A 672 -16.92 -1.74 25.88
CA ALA A 672 -17.36 -1.12 27.12
C ALA A 672 -17.01 -1.97 28.36
N GLY A 673 -17.19 -3.29 28.28
CA GLY A 673 -16.83 -4.24 29.34
C GLY A 673 -15.32 -4.28 29.62
N ILE A 674 -14.49 -4.31 28.58
CA ILE A 674 -13.03 -4.28 28.69
C ILE A 674 -12.60 -2.97 29.33
N ALA A 675 -13.08 -1.83 28.81
CA ALA A 675 -12.73 -0.51 29.31
C ALA A 675 -13.04 -0.37 30.81
N LYS A 676 -14.16 -0.92 31.27
CA LYS A 676 -14.56 -0.92 32.68
C LYS A 676 -13.72 -1.85 33.56
N ALA A 677 -13.20 -2.94 33.00
CA ALA A 677 -12.47 -3.96 33.74
C ALA A 677 -10.95 -3.73 33.79
N LEU A 678 -10.41 -2.84 32.94
CA LEU A 678 -8.99 -2.49 32.98
C LEU A 678 -8.61 -1.87 34.34
N PRO A 679 -7.50 -2.31 34.97
CA PRO A 679 -7.11 -1.86 36.30
C PRO A 679 -6.42 -0.49 36.26
N VAL A 680 -7.20 0.55 35.99
CA VAL A 680 -6.74 1.94 35.84
C VAL A 680 -7.33 2.78 36.97
N ASP A 681 -6.49 3.55 37.65
CA ASP A 681 -6.96 4.49 38.67
C ASP A 681 -7.55 5.73 37.97
N LEU A 682 -8.86 5.92 38.13
CA LEU A 682 -9.62 6.99 37.49
C LEU A 682 -10.22 7.91 38.55
N SER A 683 -10.20 9.21 38.28
CA SER A 683 -10.98 10.17 39.05
C SER A 683 -12.48 9.88 38.93
N THR A 684 -13.31 10.41 39.84
CA THR A 684 -14.77 10.24 39.75
C THR A 684 -15.35 10.81 38.45
N GLU A 685 -14.78 11.91 37.96
CA GLU A 685 -15.19 12.57 36.72
C GLU A 685 -14.75 11.79 35.47
N ASP A 686 -13.51 11.28 35.46
CA ASP A 686 -13.02 10.41 34.39
C ASP A 686 -13.80 9.09 34.33
N SER A 687 -14.14 8.54 35.49
CA SER A 687 -14.95 7.32 35.59
C SER A 687 -16.35 7.53 35.01
N ALA A 688 -17.02 8.64 35.37
CA ALA A 688 -18.33 8.98 34.80
C ALA A 688 -18.26 9.22 33.27
N THR A 689 -17.20 9.91 32.82
CA THR A 689 -16.95 10.16 31.39
C THR A 689 -16.73 8.85 30.64
N LEU A 690 -15.89 7.96 31.17
CA LEU A 690 -15.62 6.65 30.61
C LEU A 690 -16.90 5.81 30.53
N GLU A 691 -17.69 5.74 31.59
CA GLU A 691 -18.94 4.97 31.60
C GLU A 691 -19.93 5.48 30.55
N ARG A 692 -20.10 6.81 30.43
CA ARG A 692 -21.01 7.39 29.43
C ARG A 692 -20.49 7.17 28.00
N ALA A 693 -19.22 7.47 27.73
CA ALA A 693 -18.62 7.25 26.42
C ALA A 693 -18.63 5.78 26.01
N ALA A 694 -18.35 4.85 26.94
CA ALA A 694 -18.43 3.41 26.71
C ALA A 694 -19.85 2.96 26.33
N SER A 695 -20.89 3.54 26.96
CA SER A 695 -22.29 3.23 26.61
C SER A 695 -22.64 3.58 25.15
N LEU A 696 -21.97 4.59 24.59
CA LEU A 696 -22.13 5.06 23.22
C LEU A 696 -21.03 4.55 22.27
N ALA A 697 -20.13 3.65 22.72
CA ALA A 697 -19.00 3.21 21.90
C ALA A 697 -19.42 2.79 20.48
N LYS A 698 -18.77 3.34 19.45
CA LYS A 698 -18.97 3.02 18.02
C LYS A 698 -20.38 3.32 17.47
N PHE A 699 -21.23 4.09 18.17
CA PHE A 699 -22.61 4.34 17.74
C PHE A 699 -22.69 4.96 16.33
N ASP A 700 -21.72 5.79 15.99
CA ASP A 700 -21.64 6.53 14.74
C ASP A 700 -21.43 5.62 13.52
N LEU A 701 -20.97 4.38 13.69
CA LEU A 701 -20.85 3.41 12.59
C LEU A 701 -22.19 3.06 11.94
N ALA A 702 -23.31 3.27 12.65
CA ALA A 702 -24.66 3.10 12.11
C ALA A 702 -25.22 4.37 11.45
N SER A 703 -24.49 5.49 11.50
CA SER A 703 -24.88 6.73 10.82
C SER A 703 -24.67 6.62 9.31
N GLN A 704 -25.54 7.25 8.53
CA GLN A 704 -25.42 7.23 7.07
C GLN A 704 -24.10 7.89 6.62
N MET A 705 -23.68 8.95 7.31
CA MET A 705 -22.41 9.64 7.03
C MET A 705 -21.21 8.71 7.16
N VAL A 706 -21.12 7.91 8.22
CA VAL A 706 -19.97 7.02 8.43
C VAL A 706 -20.06 5.78 7.54
N VAL A 707 -21.26 5.32 7.20
CA VAL A 707 -21.44 4.27 6.19
C VAL A 707 -20.87 4.72 4.84
N GLU A 708 -21.13 5.95 4.41
CA GLU A 708 -20.55 6.50 3.17
C GLU A 708 -19.07 6.87 3.32
N LEU A 709 -18.69 7.54 4.41
CA LEU A 709 -17.36 8.07 4.68
C LEU A 709 -16.76 7.45 5.94
N THR A 710 -16.45 6.14 5.87
CA THR A 710 -15.91 5.35 7.00
C THR A 710 -14.71 5.96 7.70
N SER A 711 -13.89 6.74 6.99
CA SER A 711 -12.73 7.41 7.59
C SER A 711 -13.07 8.51 8.61
N LEU A 712 -14.33 8.96 8.65
CA LEU A 712 -14.85 9.94 9.61
C LEU A 712 -15.39 9.30 10.90
N ALA A 713 -15.41 7.97 11.02
CA ALA A 713 -15.76 7.29 12.27
C ALA A 713 -14.98 7.91 13.45
N GLY A 714 -15.58 8.10 14.62
CA GLY A 714 -15.01 8.82 15.77
C GLY A 714 -15.08 10.35 15.67
N VAL A 715 -14.79 10.95 14.51
CA VAL A 715 -15.04 12.40 14.32
C VAL A 715 -16.54 12.65 14.36
N MET A 716 -17.30 11.86 13.60
CA MET A 716 -18.76 11.94 13.62
C MET A 716 -19.33 11.58 14.99
N ALA A 717 -18.74 10.62 15.71
CA ALA A 717 -19.13 10.30 17.08
C ALA A 717 -19.07 11.55 17.98
N ARG A 718 -18.00 12.34 17.92
CA ARG A 718 -17.87 13.61 18.66
C ARG A 718 -18.90 14.63 18.21
N GLU A 719 -19.00 14.87 16.90
CA GLU A 719 -19.89 15.90 16.34
C GLU A 719 -21.37 15.65 16.66
N TYR A 720 -21.80 14.39 16.60
CA TYR A 720 -23.16 13.98 16.95
C TYR A 720 -23.38 13.99 18.47
N ALA A 721 -22.43 13.53 19.28
CA ALA A 721 -22.53 13.57 20.73
C ALA A 721 -22.68 15.01 21.27
N VAL A 722 -21.86 15.95 20.78
CA VAL A 722 -21.95 17.37 21.17
C VAL A 722 -23.33 17.95 20.83
N ARG A 723 -23.86 17.65 19.63
CA ARG A 723 -25.18 18.16 19.20
C ARG A 723 -26.34 17.50 19.93
N ALA A 724 -26.17 16.27 20.37
CA ALA A 724 -27.12 15.57 21.24
C ALA A 724 -27.07 16.07 22.71
N GLY A 725 -26.13 16.95 23.06
CA GLY A 725 -26.00 17.55 24.39
C GLY A 725 -25.11 16.77 25.37
N GLU A 726 -24.27 15.85 24.88
CA GLU A 726 -23.24 15.20 25.70
C GLU A 726 -22.16 16.20 26.14
N SER A 727 -21.44 15.88 27.23
CA SER A 727 -20.33 16.73 27.67
C SER A 727 -19.16 16.72 26.67
N PRO A 728 -18.36 17.80 26.60
CA PRO A 728 -17.16 17.84 25.77
C PRO A 728 -16.20 16.68 26.04
N ASP A 729 -16.09 16.23 27.30
CA ASP A 729 -15.20 15.13 27.69
C ASP A 729 -15.69 13.78 27.15
N VAL A 730 -17.00 13.51 27.18
CA VAL A 730 -17.59 12.30 26.57
C VAL A 730 -17.38 12.31 25.06
N ALA A 731 -17.66 13.44 24.41
CA ALA A 731 -17.49 13.58 22.97
C ALA A 731 -16.01 13.42 22.55
N THR A 732 -15.08 13.93 23.35
CA THR A 732 -13.64 13.76 23.14
C THR A 732 -13.23 12.30 23.31
N ALA A 733 -13.68 11.62 24.37
CA ALA A 733 -13.36 10.21 24.60
C ALA A 733 -13.87 9.30 23.46
N LEU A 734 -15.06 9.60 22.91
CA LEU A 734 -15.62 8.89 21.75
C LEU A 734 -14.76 9.06 20.48
N PHE A 735 -14.23 10.26 20.24
CA PHE A 735 -13.28 10.50 19.15
C PHE A 735 -11.93 9.80 19.38
N GLU A 736 -11.39 9.92 20.59
CA GLU A 736 -10.08 9.37 20.96
C GLU A 736 -10.04 7.85 20.97
N MET A 737 -11.18 7.17 21.13
CA MET A 737 -11.27 5.70 20.97
C MET A 737 -10.69 5.22 19.62
N GLU A 738 -10.88 5.99 18.54
CA GLU A 738 -10.33 5.65 17.22
C GLU A 738 -8.81 5.96 17.10
N LEU A 739 -8.23 6.73 18.01
CA LEU A 739 -6.82 7.13 17.97
C LEU A 739 -5.91 6.05 18.58
N PRO A 740 -4.71 5.80 18.01
CA PRO A 740 -4.20 6.33 16.75
C PRO A 740 -4.80 5.62 15.52
N ARG A 741 -5.15 6.38 14.48
CA ARG A 741 -5.72 5.85 13.22
C ARG A 741 -4.69 5.26 12.27
N THR A 742 -3.44 5.70 12.37
CA THR A 742 -2.28 5.27 11.57
C THR A 742 -1.13 4.92 12.50
N ALA A 743 -0.18 4.12 12.03
CA ALA A 743 1.05 3.87 12.78
C ALA A 743 1.80 5.20 12.97
N GLY A 744 2.18 5.53 14.22
CA GLY A 744 2.82 6.81 14.55
C GLY A 744 1.88 8.04 14.53
N GLY A 745 0.56 7.84 14.34
CA GLY A 745 -0.42 8.93 14.37
C GLY A 745 -0.68 9.47 15.77
N THR A 746 -1.51 10.53 15.86
CA THR A 746 -1.92 11.16 17.12
C THR A 746 -2.50 10.14 18.09
N LEU A 747 -2.00 10.15 19.33
CA LEU A 747 -2.47 9.29 20.40
C LEU A 747 -3.58 9.99 21.22
N PRO A 748 -4.44 9.22 21.92
CA PRO A 748 -5.37 9.77 22.90
C PRO A 748 -4.66 10.64 23.93
N SER A 749 -5.25 11.80 24.25
CA SER A 749 -4.74 12.75 25.24
C SER A 749 -5.44 12.64 26.58
N THR A 750 -6.69 12.16 26.61
CA THR A 750 -7.48 11.96 27.84
C THR A 750 -7.36 10.52 28.35
N VAL A 751 -7.47 10.33 29.68
CA VAL A 751 -7.43 8.98 30.26
C VAL A 751 -8.65 8.15 29.83
N PRO A 752 -9.91 8.67 29.85
CA PRO A 752 -11.06 7.91 29.35
C PRO A 752 -10.94 7.51 27.87
N GLY A 753 -10.48 8.42 27.00
CA GLY A 753 -10.25 8.14 25.59
C GLY A 753 -9.17 7.09 25.36
N ALA A 754 -8.07 7.14 26.12
CA ALA A 754 -7.00 6.16 26.08
C ALA A 754 -7.46 4.75 26.50
N VAL A 755 -8.27 4.65 27.56
CA VAL A 755 -8.84 3.38 28.05
C VAL A 755 -9.75 2.76 26.99
N LEU A 756 -10.63 3.56 26.36
CA LEU A 756 -11.50 3.09 25.28
C LEU A 756 -10.71 2.67 24.04
N SER A 757 -9.69 3.45 23.67
CA SER A 757 -8.79 3.16 22.56
C SER A 757 -8.05 1.83 22.76
N LEU A 758 -7.55 1.57 23.96
CA LEU A 758 -6.92 0.31 24.32
C LEU A 758 -7.93 -0.83 24.29
N ALA A 759 -9.12 -0.65 24.88
CA ALA A 759 -10.19 -1.64 24.90
C ALA A 759 -10.63 -2.08 23.48
N ASP A 760 -10.81 -1.14 22.55
CA ASP A 760 -11.15 -1.42 21.15
C ASP A 760 -10.10 -2.29 20.44
N ARG A 761 -8.82 -2.04 20.72
CA ARG A 761 -7.70 -2.78 20.12
C ARG A 761 -7.55 -4.16 20.72
N LEU A 762 -7.74 -4.29 22.03
CA LEU A 762 -7.73 -5.58 22.73
C LEU A 762 -8.89 -6.48 22.28
N ASP A 763 -10.10 -5.93 22.13
CA ASP A 763 -11.25 -6.66 21.57
C ASP A 763 -10.91 -7.22 20.19
N LEU A 764 -10.37 -6.38 19.30
CA LEU A 764 -10.04 -6.77 17.93
C LEU A 764 -8.94 -7.85 17.89
N LEU A 765 -7.87 -7.69 18.69
CA LEU A 765 -6.77 -8.66 18.79
C LEU A 765 -7.27 -10.01 19.32
N VAL A 766 -7.95 -10.03 20.47
CA VAL A 766 -8.40 -11.28 21.08
C VAL A 766 -9.47 -11.98 20.24
N GLY A 767 -10.44 -11.21 19.71
CA GLY A 767 -11.52 -11.77 18.91
C GLY A 767 -11.02 -12.44 17.64
N LEU A 768 -10.16 -11.77 16.87
CA LEU A 768 -9.70 -12.28 15.57
C LEU A 768 -8.71 -13.44 15.71
N PHE A 769 -7.81 -13.40 16.69
CA PHE A 769 -6.97 -14.57 17.00
C PHE A 769 -7.81 -15.74 17.52
N GLY A 770 -8.83 -15.48 18.35
CA GLY A 770 -9.77 -16.51 18.84
C GLY A 770 -10.55 -17.21 17.73
N VAL A 771 -10.80 -16.54 16.60
CA VAL A 771 -11.43 -17.16 15.43
C VAL A 771 -10.47 -17.69 14.37
N GLY A 772 -9.15 -17.55 14.59
CA GLY A 772 -8.12 -17.98 13.65
C GLY A 772 -7.97 -17.07 12.42
N ALA A 773 -8.44 -15.83 12.49
CA ALA A 773 -8.33 -14.82 11.43
C ALA A 773 -6.99 -14.05 11.50
N ASN A 774 -5.89 -14.78 11.61
CA ASN A 774 -4.56 -14.23 11.84
C ASN A 774 -3.99 -13.57 10.56
N PRO A 775 -3.18 -12.49 10.67
CA PRO A 775 -2.52 -11.90 9.52
C PRO A 775 -1.52 -12.88 8.87
N THR A 776 -1.42 -12.90 7.54
CA THR A 776 -0.50 -13.79 6.80
C THR A 776 0.30 -13.02 5.76
N GLY A 777 1.62 -13.24 5.69
CA GLY A 777 2.48 -12.57 4.70
C GLY A 777 2.30 -11.06 4.68
N SER A 778 1.93 -10.48 3.53
CA SER A 778 1.57 -9.06 3.39
C SER A 778 0.11 -8.75 3.75
N SER A 779 -0.78 -9.75 3.79
CA SER A 779 -2.23 -9.58 4.02
C SER A 779 -2.57 -9.35 5.49
N ASP A 780 -3.28 -8.26 5.77
CA ASP A 780 -3.85 -7.92 7.08
C ASP A 780 -5.23 -7.25 6.89
N PRO A 781 -6.27 -8.02 6.53
CA PRO A 781 -7.56 -7.47 6.10
C PRO A 781 -8.31 -6.73 7.20
N PHE A 782 -8.00 -7.02 8.47
CA PHE A 782 -8.65 -6.40 9.64
C PHE A 782 -7.76 -5.37 10.35
N GLY A 783 -6.53 -5.15 9.87
CA GLY A 783 -5.62 -4.15 10.43
C GLY A 783 -5.07 -4.49 11.81
N LEU A 784 -4.84 -5.77 12.10
CA LEU A 784 -4.31 -6.26 13.38
C LEU A 784 -2.91 -5.73 13.67
N ARG A 785 -2.06 -5.52 12.66
CA ARG A 785 -0.73 -4.89 12.84
C ARG A 785 -0.85 -3.48 13.37
N ARG A 786 -1.79 -2.71 12.81
CA ARG A 786 -2.09 -1.34 13.25
C ARG A 786 -2.69 -1.34 14.65
N ALA A 787 -3.61 -2.27 14.95
CA ALA A 787 -4.19 -2.40 16.28
C ALA A 787 -3.12 -2.71 17.35
N ALA A 788 -2.19 -3.62 17.05
CA ALA A 788 -1.06 -3.94 17.92
C ALA A 788 -0.16 -2.72 18.18
N LEU A 789 0.28 -2.02 17.11
CA LEU A 789 1.11 -0.81 17.25
C LEU A 789 0.37 0.32 17.99
N GLY A 790 -0.93 0.46 17.77
CA GLY A 790 -1.76 1.41 18.50
C GLY A 790 -1.87 1.10 19.98
N ALA A 791 -2.07 -0.18 20.34
CA ALA A 791 -2.14 -0.62 21.73
C ALA A 791 -0.81 -0.37 22.46
N ILE A 792 0.31 -0.67 21.79
CA ILE A 792 1.66 -0.35 22.26
C ILE A 792 1.81 1.16 22.48
N GLY A 793 1.42 1.99 21.51
CA GLY A 793 1.52 3.45 21.63
C GLY A 793 0.76 3.98 22.84
N VAL A 794 -0.47 3.51 23.05
CA VAL A 794 -1.31 3.91 24.19
C VAL A 794 -0.70 3.49 25.53
N LEU A 795 -0.26 2.22 25.66
CA LEU A 795 0.36 1.70 26.90
C LEU A 795 1.66 2.44 27.26
N ARG A 796 2.39 2.97 26.27
CA ARG A 796 3.66 3.70 26.49
C ARG A 796 3.43 5.16 26.85
N SER A 797 2.51 5.82 26.15
CA SER A 797 2.37 7.27 26.19
C SER A 797 1.47 7.78 27.30
N VAL A 798 0.50 6.99 27.78
CA VAL A 798 -0.49 7.43 28.77
C VAL A 798 -0.06 6.99 30.18
N PRO A 799 0.29 7.91 31.11
CA PRO A 799 0.84 7.56 32.41
C PRO A 799 -0.03 6.60 33.24
N ALA A 800 -1.34 6.78 33.23
CA ALA A 800 -2.30 5.96 33.97
C ALA A 800 -2.34 4.49 33.49
N LEU A 801 -1.86 4.20 32.28
CA LEU A 801 -1.88 2.86 31.68
C LEU A 801 -0.53 2.12 31.75
N ARG A 802 0.54 2.76 32.26
CA ARG A 802 1.90 2.19 32.22
C ARG A 802 2.07 0.91 33.02
N GLU A 803 1.27 0.75 34.09
CA GLU A 803 1.29 -0.41 34.97
C GLU A 803 0.37 -1.54 34.47
N VAL A 804 -0.42 -1.29 33.41
CA VAL A 804 -1.25 -2.32 32.79
C VAL A 804 -0.36 -3.29 32.01
N LYS A 805 -0.34 -4.55 32.46
CA LYS A 805 0.33 -5.64 31.75
C LYS A 805 -0.49 -6.09 30.55
N LEU A 806 0.15 -6.27 29.41
CA LEU A 806 -0.48 -6.70 28.17
C LEU A 806 -1.17 -8.06 28.34
N SER A 807 -0.51 -9.03 28.97
CA SER A 807 -1.09 -10.34 29.27
C SER A 807 -2.41 -10.24 30.06
N ALA A 808 -2.43 -9.45 31.13
CA ALA A 808 -3.63 -9.23 31.94
C ALA A 808 -4.73 -8.51 31.15
N ALA A 809 -4.37 -7.52 30.32
CA ALA A 809 -5.33 -6.80 29.50
C ALA A 809 -5.96 -7.68 28.40
N LEU A 810 -5.19 -8.59 27.80
CA LEU A 810 -5.70 -9.58 26.85
C LEU A 810 -6.62 -10.59 27.54
N GLU A 811 -6.30 -11.02 28.77
CA GLU A 811 -7.17 -11.91 29.54
C GLU A 811 -8.51 -11.25 29.89
N ILE A 812 -8.50 -9.98 30.30
CA ILE A 812 -9.73 -9.18 30.53
C ILE A 812 -10.60 -9.14 29.26
N ALA A 813 -10.00 -8.96 28.09
CA ALA A 813 -10.72 -9.03 26.83
C ALA A 813 -11.27 -10.44 26.54
N ALA A 814 -10.50 -11.49 26.81
CA ALA A 814 -10.95 -12.87 26.68
C ALA A 814 -12.17 -13.17 27.57
N GLU A 815 -12.21 -12.66 28.80
CA GLU A 815 -13.35 -12.81 29.71
C GLU A 815 -14.64 -12.22 29.13
N GLN A 816 -14.58 -11.08 28.42
CA GLN A 816 -15.77 -10.51 27.77
C GLN A 816 -16.28 -11.39 26.63
N PHE A 817 -15.38 -12.01 25.84
CA PHE A 817 -15.78 -13.00 24.83
C PHE A 817 -16.40 -14.25 25.46
N ARG A 818 -15.81 -14.78 26.54
CA ARG A 818 -16.34 -15.94 27.26
C ARG A 818 -17.71 -15.64 27.88
N ALA A 819 -17.92 -14.43 28.41
CA ALA A 819 -19.22 -13.98 28.92
C ALA A 819 -20.30 -13.90 27.83
N GLN A 820 -19.90 -13.60 26.59
CA GLN A 820 -20.79 -13.67 25.42
C GLN A 820 -21.03 -15.11 24.93
N GLY A 821 -20.29 -16.10 25.43
CA GLY A 821 -20.37 -17.50 24.99
C GLY A 821 -19.45 -17.84 23.81
N VAL A 822 -18.47 -16.98 23.51
CA VAL A 822 -17.43 -17.24 22.50
C VAL A 822 -16.24 -17.91 23.19
N GLU A 823 -15.85 -19.08 22.69
CA GLU A 823 -14.67 -19.80 23.20
C GLU A 823 -13.37 -19.14 22.71
N ILE A 824 -12.50 -18.78 23.66
CA ILE A 824 -11.16 -18.25 23.40
C ILE A 824 -10.14 -19.21 24.01
N ALA A 825 -9.41 -19.92 23.16
CA ALA A 825 -8.36 -20.83 23.58
C ALA A 825 -7.15 -20.06 24.14
N GLU A 826 -6.48 -20.62 25.14
CA GLU A 826 -5.26 -20.05 25.73
C GLU A 826 -4.14 -19.85 24.69
N SER A 827 -4.04 -20.75 23.72
CA SER A 827 -3.10 -20.62 22.60
C SER A 827 -3.35 -19.36 21.77
N ALA A 828 -4.61 -18.96 21.57
CA ALA A 828 -4.95 -17.76 20.80
C ALA A 828 -4.51 -16.48 21.54
N LEU A 829 -4.57 -16.47 22.87
CA LEU A 829 -4.09 -15.35 23.68
C LEU A 829 -2.56 -15.26 23.66
N THR A 830 -1.88 -16.41 23.74
CA THR A 830 -0.43 -16.47 23.56
C THR A 830 -0.01 -15.96 22.18
N ASP A 831 -0.69 -16.41 21.11
CA ASP A 831 -0.42 -15.95 19.75
C ASP A 831 -0.65 -14.43 19.58
N ALA A 832 -1.75 -13.91 20.14
CA ALA A 832 -2.05 -12.47 20.11
C ALA A 832 -1.00 -11.65 20.88
N ARG A 833 -0.58 -12.13 22.06
CA ARG A 833 0.47 -11.52 22.86
C ARG A 833 1.79 -11.49 22.09
N ASP A 834 2.25 -12.63 21.61
CA ASP A 834 3.52 -12.74 20.89
C ASP A 834 3.52 -11.90 19.61
N PHE A 835 2.37 -11.82 18.93
CA PHE A 835 2.20 -10.93 17.80
C PHE A 835 2.41 -9.46 18.18
N VAL A 836 1.81 -8.98 19.28
CA VAL A 836 2.00 -7.60 19.76
C VAL A 836 3.46 -7.37 20.19
N LEU A 837 4.05 -8.28 20.96
CA LEU A 837 5.44 -8.17 21.43
C LEU A 837 6.44 -8.11 20.26
N ARG A 838 6.24 -8.90 19.21
CA ARG A 838 7.08 -8.84 18.01
C ARG A 838 6.97 -7.51 17.28
N ARG A 839 5.81 -6.84 17.32
CA ARG A 839 5.65 -5.49 16.75
C ARG A 839 6.34 -4.44 17.61
N TYR A 840 6.31 -4.61 18.93
CA TYR A 840 7.06 -3.76 19.85
C TYR A 840 8.57 -3.88 19.61
N GLU A 841 9.10 -5.11 19.48
CA GLU A 841 10.50 -5.38 19.15
C GLU A 841 10.93 -4.66 17.85
N LEU A 842 10.20 -4.89 16.76
CA LEU A 842 10.49 -4.27 15.47
C LEU A 842 10.43 -2.74 15.56
N HIS A 843 9.43 -2.19 16.25
CA HIS A 843 9.33 -0.74 16.44
C HIS A 843 10.55 -0.13 17.17
N LEU A 844 11.10 -0.82 18.18
CA LEU A 844 12.30 -0.36 18.86
C LEU A 844 13.54 -0.42 17.95
N ILE A 845 13.68 -1.48 17.15
CA ILE A 845 14.79 -1.62 16.19
C ILE A 845 14.70 -0.53 15.12
N ASP A 846 13.51 -0.31 14.55
CA ASP A 846 13.28 0.71 13.51
C ASP A 846 13.52 2.13 14.06
N ALA A 847 13.36 2.35 15.36
CA ALA A 847 13.71 3.60 16.03
C ALA A 847 15.24 3.79 16.27
N GLY A 848 16.07 2.86 15.79
CA GLY A 848 17.54 2.94 15.84
C GLY A 848 18.17 2.39 17.11
N ASN A 849 17.43 1.66 17.94
CA ASN A 849 18.00 1.07 19.17
C ASN A 849 18.87 -0.16 18.84
N PRO A 850 20.01 -0.37 19.53
CA PRO A 850 20.86 -1.53 19.29
C PRO A 850 20.14 -2.85 19.53
N HIS A 851 20.25 -3.80 18.59
CA HIS A 851 19.59 -5.12 18.68
C HIS A 851 19.81 -5.82 20.02
N GLN A 852 21.03 -5.77 20.55
CA GLN A 852 21.38 -6.39 21.85
C GLN A 852 20.62 -5.77 23.04
N PHE A 853 20.38 -4.45 23.01
CA PHE A 853 19.67 -3.76 24.10
C PHE A 853 18.18 -4.02 24.00
N VAL A 854 17.64 -4.02 22.77
CA VAL A 854 16.25 -4.41 22.52
C VAL A 854 16.02 -5.83 23.04
N ALA A 855 16.85 -6.80 22.62
CA ALA A 855 16.75 -8.19 23.05
C ALA A 855 16.82 -8.34 24.58
N ALA A 856 17.67 -7.55 25.26
CA ALA A 856 17.81 -7.58 26.72
C ALA A 856 16.54 -7.14 27.46
N VAL A 857 15.75 -6.21 26.90
CA VAL A 857 14.53 -5.69 27.55
C VAL A 857 13.26 -6.41 27.11
N LEU A 858 13.29 -7.26 26.08
CA LEU A 858 12.11 -7.99 25.60
C LEU A 858 11.37 -8.82 26.68
N PRO A 859 12.04 -9.46 27.66
CA PRO A 859 11.32 -10.13 28.75
C PRO A 859 10.40 -9.21 29.56
N LEU A 860 10.68 -7.90 29.57
CA LEU A 860 9.88 -6.88 30.24
C LEU A 860 8.74 -6.32 29.36
N ALA A 861 8.69 -6.68 28.07
CA ALA A 861 7.79 -6.07 27.09
C ALA A 861 6.30 -6.33 27.36
N ASP A 862 5.96 -7.22 28.30
CA ASP A 862 4.60 -7.35 28.83
C ASP A 862 4.11 -6.06 29.52
N SER A 863 5.04 -5.20 29.98
CA SER A 863 4.80 -3.79 30.30
C SER A 863 5.70 -2.94 29.39
N PRO A 864 5.21 -2.48 28.21
CA PRO A 864 6.01 -1.71 27.26
C PRO A 864 6.67 -0.48 27.90
N ALA A 865 5.98 0.21 28.80
CA ALA A 865 6.54 1.36 29.52
C ALA A 865 7.72 0.98 30.42
N THR A 866 7.68 -0.19 31.06
CA THR A 866 8.80 -0.70 31.87
C THR A 866 9.98 -1.09 30.99
N ALA A 867 9.73 -1.77 29.87
CA ALA A 867 10.77 -2.10 28.91
C ALA A 867 11.45 -0.85 28.32
N ASP A 868 10.68 0.19 27.97
CA ASP A 868 11.22 1.49 27.50
C ASP A 868 12.11 2.15 28.57
N ARG A 869 11.68 2.18 29.84
CA ARG A 869 12.48 2.73 30.95
C ARG A 869 13.80 1.98 31.12
N SER A 870 13.75 0.65 31.09
CA SER A 870 14.95 -0.20 31.19
C SER A 870 15.87 -0.03 29.98
N LEU A 871 15.33 0.14 28.78
CA LEU A 871 16.11 0.40 27.56
C LEU A 871 16.82 1.76 27.62
N ALA A 872 16.12 2.79 28.10
CA ALA A 872 16.70 4.11 28.29
C ALA A 872 17.82 4.10 29.36
N GLU A 873 17.66 3.31 30.42
CA GLU A 873 18.71 3.10 31.43
C GLU A 873 19.91 2.34 30.86
N LEU A 874 19.70 1.25 30.13
CA LEU A 874 20.78 0.50 29.44
C LEU A 874 21.58 1.41 28.51
N THR A 875 20.88 2.25 27.75
CA THR A 875 21.51 3.19 26.82
C THR A 875 22.32 4.25 27.57
N ARG A 876 21.86 4.71 28.74
CA ARG A 876 22.58 5.68 29.58
C ARG A 876 23.85 5.08 30.22
N ARG A 877 23.78 3.81 30.64
CA ARG A 877 24.90 3.07 31.27
C ARG A 877 25.86 2.46 30.24
N ALA A 878 25.55 2.55 28.95
CA ALA A 878 26.45 2.11 27.89
C ALA A 878 27.77 2.90 27.95
N GLY A 879 28.90 2.19 27.96
CA GLY A 879 30.24 2.78 28.12
C GLY A 879 30.70 2.95 29.57
N ASP A 880 29.87 2.68 30.58
CA ASP A 880 30.28 2.66 31.98
C ASP A 880 31.07 1.39 32.30
N ALA A 881 32.31 1.56 32.78
CA ALA A 881 33.22 0.46 33.08
C ALA A 881 32.70 -0.44 34.21
N SER A 882 32.13 0.13 35.28
CA SER A 882 31.62 -0.67 36.40
C SER A 882 30.38 -1.47 35.99
N PHE A 883 29.51 -0.88 35.17
CA PHE A 883 28.38 -1.59 34.58
C PHE A 883 28.83 -2.74 33.67
N GLY A 884 29.87 -2.52 32.85
CA GLY A 884 30.47 -3.57 32.02
C GLY A 884 31.02 -4.74 32.84
N GLU A 885 31.69 -4.47 33.96
CA GLU A 885 32.20 -5.50 34.88
C GLU A 885 31.07 -6.31 35.53
N LEU A 886 30.01 -5.62 35.97
CA LEU A 886 28.81 -6.27 36.53
C LEU A 886 28.15 -7.19 35.50
N VAL A 887 27.95 -6.73 34.26
CA VAL A 887 27.38 -7.56 33.18
C VAL A 887 28.26 -8.78 32.91
N ALA A 888 29.58 -8.62 32.84
CA ALA A 888 30.51 -9.73 32.64
C ALA A 888 30.43 -10.77 33.77
N ALA A 889 30.35 -10.31 35.03
CA ALA A 889 30.20 -11.17 36.20
C ALA A 889 28.89 -11.98 36.13
N LEU A 890 27.75 -11.32 35.89
CA LEU A 890 26.45 -11.97 35.77
C LEU A 890 26.36 -12.95 34.60
N GLN A 891 26.98 -12.63 33.46
CA GLN A 891 27.06 -13.55 32.32
C GLN A 891 27.90 -14.79 32.62
N ARG A 892 29.02 -14.64 33.34
CA ARG A 892 29.87 -15.76 33.76
C ARG A 892 29.09 -16.75 34.62
N VAL A 893 28.28 -16.24 35.56
CA VAL A 893 27.34 -17.04 36.35
C VAL A 893 26.38 -17.81 35.44
N ARG A 894 25.68 -17.12 34.53
CA ARG A 894 24.67 -17.76 33.65
C ARG A 894 25.26 -18.78 32.68
N ARG A 895 26.52 -18.65 32.26
CA ARG A 895 27.19 -19.61 31.37
C ARG A 895 27.57 -20.91 32.08
N ILE A 896 27.89 -20.84 33.38
CA ILE A 896 28.39 -21.97 34.15
C ILE A 896 27.25 -22.77 34.80
N VAL A 897 26.16 -22.10 35.19
CA VAL A 897 25.02 -22.74 35.86
C VAL A 897 24.10 -23.40 34.83
N PRO A 898 23.87 -24.73 34.88
CA PRO A 898 22.86 -25.40 34.06
C PRO A 898 21.45 -24.79 34.28
N ALA A 899 20.65 -24.69 33.23
CA ALA A 899 19.35 -24.01 33.26
C ALA A 899 18.37 -24.60 34.30
N ASP A 900 18.45 -25.90 34.56
CA ASP A 900 17.61 -26.68 35.49
C ASP A 900 18.12 -26.70 36.94
N THR A 901 19.26 -26.07 37.23
CA THR A 901 19.81 -25.99 38.59
C THR A 901 18.91 -25.14 39.48
N SER A 902 18.48 -25.66 40.64
CA SER A 902 17.68 -24.91 41.61
C SER A 902 18.53 -23.94 42.43
N ALA A 903 17.99 -22.77 42.75
CA ALA A 903 18.59 -21.80 43.67
C ALA A 903 18.45 -22.23 45.14
N SER A 904 18.96 -23.42 45.46
CA SER A 904 18.94 -24.01 46.80
C SER A 904 20.25 -24.73 47.07
N PHE A 905 20.82 -24.53 48.24
CA PHE A 905 22.07 -25.16 48.68
C PHE A 905 22.10 -25.28 50.21
N ASP A 906 22.93 -26.19 50.72
CA ASP A 906 23.26 -26.25 52.14
C ASP A 906 24.53 -25.40 52.40
N PRO A 907 24.44 -24.28 53.15
CA PRO A 907 25.58 -23.42 53.45
C PRO A 907 26.72 -24.12 54.18
N ALA A 908 26.48 -25.25 54.86
CA ALA A 908 27.53 -26.00 55.58
C ALA A 908 28.62 -26.55 54.66
N HIS A 909 28.35 -26.65 53.35
CA HIS A 909 29.28 -27.10 52.33
C HIS A 909 30.07 -25.96 51.66
N LEU A 910 29.78 -24.69 51.99
CA LEU A 910 30.52 -23.51 51.53
C LEU A 910 31.52 -23.10 52.62
N LYS A 911 32.81 -23.43 52.43
CA LYS A 911 33.87 -23.30 53.43
C LYS A 911 35.01 -22.37 53.02
N GLU A 912 35.15 -22.07 51.73
CA GLU A 912 36.18 -21.19 51.22
C GLU A 912 35.79 -19.72 51.48
N PRO A 913 36.74 -18.83 51.83
CA PRO A 913 36.45 -17.41 52.08
C PRO A 913 35.70 -16.71 50.92
N ALA A 914 36.02 -17.08 49.68
CA ALA A 914 35.38 -16.50 48.49
C ALA A 914 33.91 -16.95 48.32
N GLU A 915 33.52 -18.12 48.83
CA GLU A 915 32.14 -18.60 48.81
C GLU A 915 31.27 -17.83 49.80
N VAL A 916 31.80 -17.61 51.01
CA VAL A 916 31.13 -16.84 52.06
C VAL A 916 30.97 -15.38 51.63
N ALA A 917 32.00 -14.78 51.01
CA ALA A 917 31.93 -13.42 50.51
C ALA A 917 30.83 -13.20 49.45
N VAL A 918 30.62 -14.18 48.56
CA VAL A 918 29.52 -14.13 47.58
C VAL A 918 28.16 -14.32 48.25
N LEU A 919 28.07 -15.21 49.24
CA LEU A 919 26.84 -15.44 49.98
C LEU A 919 26.38 -14.20 50.74
N ASP A 920 27.30 -13.55 51.45
CA ASP A 920 27.03 -12.34 52.23
C ASP A 920 26.66 -11.17 51.31
N ALA A 921 27.43 -10.93 50.24
CA ALA A 921 27.13 -9.88 49.27
C ALA A 921 25.78 -10.08 48.57
N LEU A 922 25.40 -11.33 48.28
CA LEU A 922 24.06 -11.66 47.74
C LEU A 922 22.95 -11.44 48.77
N GLY A 923 23.21 -11.71 50.05
CA GLY A 923 22.29 -11.40 51.14
C GLY A 923 22.04 -9.89 51.25
N ASP A 924 23.11 -9.10 51.33
CA ASP A 924 23.04 -7.63 51.42
C ASP A 924 22.32 -7.03 50.20
N ALA A 925 22.64 -7.50 48.99
CA ALA A 925 21.98 -7.05 47.77
C ALA A 925 20.48 -7.39 47.73
N ARG A 926 20.08 -8.54 48.29
CA ARG A 926 18.66 -8.93 48.37
C ARG A 926 17.89 -8.08 49.37
N ASP A 927 18.48 -7.81 50.52
CA ASP A 927 17.85 -7.00 51.57
C ASP A 927 17.73 -5.52 51.16
N ALA A 928 18.67 -5.03 50.36
CA ALA A 928 18.67 -3.65 49.85
C ALA A 928 17.76 -3.44 48.63
N LEU A 929 17.34 -4.49 47.92
CA LEU A 929 16.56 -4.38 46.67
C LEU A 929 15.05 -4.44 46.93
N PRO A 930 14.27 -3.38 46.61
CA PRO A 930 12.82 -3.43 46.62
C PRO A 930 12.26 -4.51 45.67
N ALA A 931 11.10 -5.08 46.01
CA ALA A 931 10.47 -6.14 45.21
C ALA A 931 10.21 -5.75 43.75
N GLU A 932 9.90 -4.47 43.50
CA GLU A 932 9.67 -3.88 42.16
C GLU A 932 10.67 -2.76 41.87
N ALA A 933 11.96 -3.03 42.09
CA ALA A 933 13.01 -2.05 41.81
C ALA A 933 13.19 -1.83 40.30
N PRO A 934 13.31 -0.57 39.83
CA PRO A 934 13.71 -0.28 38.46
C PRO A 934 15.16 -0.71 38.21
N LEU A 935 15.52 -0.91 36.94
CA LEU A 935 16.86 -1.36 36.55
C LEU A 935 17.98 -0.50 37.15
N SER A 936 17.81 0.82 37.22
CA SER A 936 18.81 1.72 37.80
C SER A 936 19.15 1.38 39.25
N VAL A 937 18.13 1.12 40.06
CA VAL A 937 18.29 0.74 41.47
C VAL A 937 18.88 -0.67 41.58
N PHE A 938 18.47 -1.58 40.71
CA PHE A 938 19.07 -2.92 40.66
C PHE A 938 20.57 -2.85 40.37
N VAL A 939 20.98 -2.08 39.36
CA VAL A 939 22.39 -1.93 38.97
C VAL A 939 23.21 -1.37 40.13
N ASP A 940 22.72 -0.31 40.77
CA ASP A 940 23.42 0.32 41.90
C ASP A 940 23.58 -0.63 43.10
N VAL A 941 22.57 -1.46 43.38
CA VAL A 941 22.61 -2.46 44.47
C VAL A 941 23.48 -3.67 44.09
N ALA A 942 23.40 -4.14 42.85
CA ALA A 942 24.08 -5.34 42.39
C ALA A 942 25.58 -5.13 42.15
N GLU A 943 26.06 -3.89 42.06
CA GLU A 943 27.48 -3.56 41.88
C GLU A 943 28.37 -4.23 42.94
N VAL A 944 27.88 -4.36 44.19
CA VAL A 944 28.57 -5.02 45.31
C VAL A 944 28.92 -6.48 45.03
N LEU A 945 28.22 -7.14 44.10
CA LEU A 945 28.44 -8.54 43.74
C LEU A 945 29.65 -8.75 42.82
N THR A 946 30.09 -7.70 42.12
CA THR A 946 31.07 -7.81 41.04
C THR A 946 32.42 -8.35 41.53
N ALA A 947 33.00 -7.73 42.56
CA ALA A 947 34.28 -8.16 43.12
C ALA A 947 34.20 -9.56 43.77
N PRO A 948 33.22 -9.88 44.64
CA PRO A 948 33.06 -11.23 45.19
C PRO A 948 32.89 -12.31 44.12
N ILE A 949 32.11 -12.08 43.06
CA ILE A 949 31.92 -13.06 41.97
C ILE A 949 33.23 -13.32 41.24
N ASN A 950 34.00 -12.27 40.95
CA ASN A 950 35.29 -12.42 40.26
C ASN A 950 36.28 -13.21 41.11
N THR A 951 36.44 -12.87 42.40
CA THR A 951 37.29 -13.63 43.33
C THR A 951 36.82 -15.08 43.47
N PHE A 952 35.51 -15.33 43.55
CA PHE A 952 34.97 -16.68 43.60
C PHE A 952 35.40 -17.49 42.37
N PHE A 953 35.29 -16.95 41.16
CA PHE A 953 35.68 -17.72 39.98
C PHE A 953 37.20 -17.84 39.77
N ASP A 954 38.00 -16.98 40.40
CA ASP A 954 39.46 -17.06 40.35
C ASP A 954 40.01 -18.08 41.37
N ASP A 955 39.40 -18.16 42.55
CA ASP A 955 39.88 -18.96 43.68
C ASP A 955 39.12 -20.30 43.86
N VAL A 956 37.90 -20.44 43.31
CA VAL A 956 37.01 -21.57 43.58
C VAL A 956 36.70 -22.38 42.32
N MET A 957 37.01 -23.69 42.37
CA MET A 957 36.63 -24.64 41.32
C MET A 957 35.14 -25.03 41.45
N VAL A 958 34.27 -24.45 40.61
CA VAL A 958 32.82 -24.71 40.64
C VAL A 958 32.48 -26.19 40.48
N MET A 959 33.16 -26.88 39.56
CA MET A 959 32.99 -28.32 39.30
C MET A 959 33.82 -29.16 40.28
N ALA A 960 33.53 -29.04 41.58
CA ALA A 960 34.21 -29.80 42.62
C ALA A 960 34.04 -31.33 42.44
N GLU A 961 35.05 -32.10 42.86
CA GLU A 961 34.98 -33.57 42.85
C GLU A 961 33.94 -34.10 43.85
N ASP A 962 33.78 -33.41 44.99
CA ASP A 962 32.76 -33.69 45.99
C ASP A 962 31.37 -33.25 45.46
N PRO A 963 30.42 -34.18 45.27
CA PRO A 963 29.09 -33.89 44.75
C PRO A 963 28.29 -32.87 45.58
N ASP A 964 28.45 -32.88 46.92
CA ASP A 964 27.67 -32.02 47.82
C ASP A 964 28.22 -30.58 47.77
N VAL A 965 29.54 -30.44 47.71
CA VAL A 965 30.20 -29.12 47.51
C VAL A 965 29.88 -28.56 46.13
N ARG A 966 29.91 -29.39 45.08
CA ARG A 966 29.54 -28.98 43.73
C ARG A 966 28.09 -28.52 43.65
N ALA A 967 27.17 -29.26 44.27
CA ALA A 967 25.76 -28.89 44.32
C ALA A 967 25.56 -27.55 45.07
N ALA A 968 26.27 -27.34 46.18
CA ALA A 968 26.20 -26.10 46.95
C ALA A 968 26.71 -24.88 46.16
N ARG A 969 27.85 -25.02 45.48
CA ARG A 969 28.42 -23.97 44.61
C ARG A 969 27.48 -23.62 43.45
N LEU A 970 26.94 -24.63 42.76
CA LEU A 970 25.98 -24.43 41.68
C LEU A 970 24.67 -23.80 42.17
N GLY A 971 24.19 -24.17 43.36
CA GLY A 971 23.01 -23.58 43.99
C GLY A 971 23.21 -22.11 44.41
N LEU A 972 24.40 -21.74 44.88
CA LEU A 972 24.77 -20.35 45.17
C LEU A 972 24.79 -19.51 43.89
N LEU A 973 25.43 -20.00 42.82
CA LEU A 973 25.45 -19.34 41.52
C LEU A 973 24.04 -19.25 40.89
N ALA A 974 23.22 -20.30 41.03
CA ALA A 974 21.81 -20.27 40.62
C ALA A 974 21.00 -19.21 41.39
N SER A 975 21.35 -18.96 42.65
CA SER A 975 20.73 -17.89 43.46
C SER A 975 21.04 -16.48 42.95
N ILE A 976 22.23 -16.27 42.37
CA ILE A 976 22.62 -15.02 41.68
C ILE A 976 21.93 -14.92 40.32
N ARG A 977 21.90 -16.02 39.55
CA ARG A 977 21.15 -16.11 38.28
C ARG A 977 19.70 -15.69 38.46
N ASP A 978 19.02 -16.24 39.47
CA ASP A 978 17.60 -15.98 39.72
C ASP A 978 17.35 -14.57 40.29
N PHE A 979 18.31 -14.02 41.04
CA PHE A 979 18.29 -12.63 41.49
C PHE A 979 18.36 -11.65 40.31
N ALA A 980 19.29 -11.87 39.38
CA ALA A 980 19.48 -11.01 38.21
C ALA A 980 18.42 -11.22 37.12
N GLY A 981 17.94 -12.45 36.93
CA GLY A 981 17.02 -12.82 35.84
C GLY A 981 15.66 -12.11 35.85
N ARG A 982 15.30 -11.44 36.94
CA ARG A 982 14.04 -10.68 37.07
C ARG A 982 14.05 -9.33 36.35
N GLN A 983 15.23 -8.83 35.99
CA GLN A 983 15.40 -7.45 35.54
C GLN A 983 15.62 -7.33 34.04
N LEU A 984 16.39 -8.21 33.42
CA LEU A 984 16.72 -8.20 31.99
C LEU A 984 17.16 -9.58 31.52
N ASP A 985 17.18 -9.79 30.20
CA ASP A 985 18.00 -10.86 29.61
C ASP A 985 19.46 -10.42 29.49
N TRP A 986 20.22 -10.63 30.57
CA TRP A 986 21.65 -10.31 30.65
C TRP A 986 22.52 -11.04 29.61
N GLN A 987 22.04 -12.12 28.98
CA GLN A 987 22.80 -12.85 27.95
C GLN A 987 22.72 -12.16 26.59
N ALA A 988 21.69 -11.35 26.34
CA ALA A 988 21.51 -10.65 25.08
C ALA A 988 22.51 -9.48 24.92
N LEU A 989 23.10 -9.02 26.03
CA LEU A 989 24.10 -7.96 26.05
C LEU A 989 25.47 -8.49 25.57
N GLY A 990 26.13 -7.80 24.64
CA GLY A 990 27.47 -8.15 24.19
C GLY A 990 28.59 -7.74 25.15
N THR A 991 29.78 -8.33 24.99
CA THR A 991 31.00 -7.94 25.73
C THR A 991 31.55 -6.56 25.34
N GLU A 992 30.93 -5.90 24.36
CA GLU A 992 31.35 -4.61 23.80
C GLU A 992 30.72 -3.41 24.53
N LEU A 993 30.02 -3.62 25.64
CA LEU A 993 29.39 -2.58 26.48
C LEU A 993 30.35 -1.48 26.99
N VAL A 994 31.66 -1.65 26.84
CA VAL A 994 32.73 -0.78 27.37
C VAL A 994 33.45 0.01 26.25
N ARG A 995 33.00 -0.07 24.98
CA ARG A 995 33.65 0.63 23.85
C ARG A 995 32.86 1.79 23.30
#